data_AF-A0A1V4MXK8-F1
#
_entry.id   AF-A0A1V4MXK8-F1
#
_cell.length_a   1.000
_cell.length_b   1.000
_cell.length_c   1.000
_cell.angle_alpha   90.00
_cell.angle_beta   90.00
_cell.angle_gamma   90.00
#
_symmetry.space_group_name_H-M   'P 1'
#
loop_
_entity.id
_entity.type
_entity.pdbx_description
1 polymer ?
#
loop_
_entity_poly.entity_id
_entity_poly.type
_entity_poly.pdbx_seq_one_letter_code
_entity_poly.pdbx_strand_id
1 'polypeptide(L)'
;MSRMMIVVLIAVQWVLAGGMDFEMEFQREDLEFYMYDGYLRMQLPGCCDLAEPGQPLLPVRTVVLVVPACAREVSVSVEATDVAVLEARTTVQPCPVPRPFSDCGAPQRVVPDPLVYGTAGFWPSTRVSAVHAGARSGYRLVSFQVRPVRYDPVGGLLELAGSIRAHVSWTEGTAPFLSQEQTGPAMDQIRSWIDNPQDLWACSPPASGSEAGVDMVVITTDDYSDSFSMLVDYRNSQGIVTELVDVDSVIANTSGWDDAEKLRNYIIERYQNDGLQYVLLGGDQTAVPVRMVNLYCEGYSDNVPVDLYFSDLDGTWDASGDHDYGQPDDDLDLYSDVAVGRALVGSQDQAALFVERTIEYQQNPPSGEWRTTAMLCGAGLFTGYTGAKVCDSIAVNLPGEWTVYKAYEEAKSSDGFTTHIDVINDGTNWVHYAGHGSTTGIYWQGYPSSMMTNSIASALTNGSMAGVHHSIACMPGAFHSGECCAEALLHNPAGGASSVMFNTSYGWEGNIPEMGVSEWMCVYLTEEVFQLGNTMIGQAFATAKDRRVPLWSGGFDRELYCIHDWHAFHDPAMPVLGSSTGIADSPSSVAIGAPVTIGPPVPNPSCGSVSFQVGLSSADARIRVYDISGRMVWDRFVQEACVVSWDYGSSLAPGVYFAMAGSGGFSDSVRFLVVR
;
A
#
# COMPACT_ATOMS: atom_id res chain seq x y z
N MET A 1 3.16 16.63 25.03
CA MET A 1 3.80 15.66 25.95
C MET A 1 3.28 14.29 25.57
N SER A 2 4.03 13.58 24.74
CA SER A 2 3.63 12.26 24.21
C SER A 2 3.62 11.25 25.35
N ARG A 3 2.44 10.71 25.68
CA ARG A 3 2.32 9.58 26.59
C ARG A 3 2.57 8.33 25.77
N MET A 4 3.75 7.78 25.99
CA MET A 4 4.24 6.53 25.43
C MET A 4 3.27 5.41 25.79
N MET A 5 2.61 4.82 24.80
CA MET A 5 1.86 3.57 24.93
C MET A 5 2.87 2.50 25.30
N ILE A 6 2.77 1.96 26.52
CA ILE A 6 3.61 0.85 26.96
C ILE A 6 3.01 -0.41 26.37
N VAL A 7 3.56 -0.87 25.25
CA VAL A 7 3.38 -2.26 24.80
C VAL A 7 4.19 -3.13 25.77
N VAL A 8 3.52 -3.80 26.70
CA VAL A 8 4.18 -4.79 27.57
C VAL A 8 4.50 -6.00 26.70
N LEU A 9 5.80 -6.22 26.46
CA LEU A 9 6.32 -7.46 25.87
C LEU A 9 5.95 -8.65 26.78
N ILE A 10 5.08 -9.54 26.32
CA ILE A 10 4.85 -10.84 26.92
C ILE A 10 5.26 -11.92 25.91
N ALA A 11 6.07 -12.85 26.40
CA ALA A 11 6.64 -13.95 25.62
C ALA A 11 5.54 -14.83 25.00
N VAL A 12 5.57 -14.97 23.68
CA VAL A 12 4.81 -15.98 22.94
C VAL A 12 5.31 -17.35 23.39
N GLN A 13 4.59 -18.01 24.30
CA GLN A 13 4.79 -19.42 24.55
C GLN A 13 4.12 -20.18 23.41
N TRP A 14 4.93 -20.70 22.49
CA TRP A 14 4.53 -21.77 21.60
C TRP A 14 4.18 -22.99 22.47
N VAL A 15 2.94 -23.08 22.91
CA VAL A 15 2.41 -24.37 23.32
C VAL A 15 2.43 -25.21 22.05
N LEU A 16 3.05 -26.39 22.11
CA LEU A 16 3.22 -27.36 21.01
C LEU A 16 1.90 -27.87 20.39
N ALA A 17 0.80 -27.12 20.50
CA ALA A 17 -0.57 -27.49 20.18
C ALA A 17 -1.26 -26.33 19.44
N GLY A 18 -0.95 -26.15 18.15
CA GLY A 18 -1.81 -25.48 17.16
C GLY A 18 -2.55 -24.20 17.60
N GLY A 19 -1.89 -23.29 18.33
CA GLY A 19 -2.53 -22.05 18.79
C GLY A 19 -1.58 -21.06 19.45
N MET A 20 -2.03 -19.81 19.58
CA MET A 20 -1.35 -18.71 20.26
C MET A 20 -2.35 -17.78 20.98
N ASP A 21 -1.87 -17.11 22.03
CA ASP A 21 -2.62 -16.07 22.72
C ASP A 21 -2.08 -14.68 22.34
N PHE A 22 -2.98 -13.71 22.17
CA PHE A 22 -2.66 -12.31 21.94
C PHE A 22 -3.47 -11.42 22.90
N GLU A 23 -2.80 -10.55 23.63
CA GLU A 23 -3.43 -9.68 24.64
C GLU A 23 -3.47 -8.23 24.19
N MET A 24 -4.59 -7.57 24.49
CA MET A 24 -4.82 -6.15 24.23
C MET A 24 -5.31 -5.48 25.51
N GLU A 25 -4.77 -4.30 25.81
CA GLU A 25 -5.19 -3.49 26.95
C GLU A 25 -5.81 -2.17 26.48
N PHE A 26 -6.88 -1.75 27.14
CA PHE A 26 -7.60 -0.52 26.86
C PHE A 26 -7.82 0.27 28.14
N GLN A 27 -7.31 1.49 28.20
CA GLN A 27 -7.47 2.34 29.37
C GLN A 27 -8.72 3.20 29.24
N ARG A 28 -9.48 3.29 30.32
CA ARG A 28 -10.71 4.11 30.36
C ARG A 28 -10.41 5.58 30.07
N GLU A 29 -9.26 6.06 30.51
CA GLU A 29 -8.84 7.46 30.37
C GLU A 29 -8.56 7.86 28.91
N ASP A 30 -8.32 6.89 28.04
CA ASP A 30 -8.06 7.11 26.61
C ASP A 30 -9.34 7.05 25.76
N LEU A 31 -10.48 6.66 26.34
CA LEU A 31 -11.77 6.67 25.65
C LEU A 31 -12.32 8.10 25.63
N GLU A 32 -12.19 8.75 24.49
CA GLU A 32 -12.67 10.11 24.27
C GLU A 32 -14.08 10.12 23.69
N PHE A 33 -14.89 11.10 24.11
CA PHE A 33 -16.27 11.29 23.67
C PHE A 33 -16.43 12.65 23.01
N TYR A 34 -17.14 12.70 21.89
CA TYR A 34 -17.49 13.95 21.23
C TYR A 34 -18.85 13.85 20.57
N MET A 35 -19.47 15.00 20.34
CA MET A 35 -20.77 15.09 19.68
C MET A 35 -20.57 15.38 18.19
N TYR A 36 -21.26 14.63 17.34
CA TYR A 36 -21.29 14.86 15.90
C TYR A 36 -22.71 14.66 15.38
N ASP A 37 -23.22 15.66 14.65
CA ASP A 37 -24.59 15.69 14.11
C ASP A 37 -25.70 15.28 15.12
N GLY A 38 -25.55 15.71 16.38
CA GLY A 38 -26.49 15.43 17.46
C GLY A 38 -26.36 14.04 18.12
N TYR A 39 -25.42 13.20 17.67
CA TYR A 39 -25.14 11.88 18.24
C TYR A 39 -23.81 11.85 19.00
N LEU A 40 -23.68 10.87 19.89
CA LEU A 40 -22.41 10.55 20.53
C LEU A 40 -21.52 9.74 19.58
N ARG A 41 -20.29 10.20 19.40
CA ARG A 41 -19.18 9.40 18.89
C ARG A 41 -18.12 9.25 19.96
N MET A 42 -17.24 8.28 19.75
CA MET A 42 -16.15 8.01 20.66
C MET A 42 -14.92 7.58 19.89
N GLN A 43 -13.74 7.87 20.43
CA GLN A 43 -12.47 7.48 19.86
C GLN A 43 -11.65 6.75 20.91
N LEU A 44 -10.94 5.73 20.47
CA LEU A 44 -10.02 4.96 21.31
C LEU A 44 -8.74 4.72 20.51
N PRO A 45 -7.55 5.02 21.06
CA PRO A 45 -6.29 4.81 20.37
C PRO A 45 -6.13 3.38 19.84
N GLY A 46 -5.58 3.25 18.64
CA GLY A 46 -5.41 1.97 17.95
C GLY A 46 -6.70 1.35 17.41
N CYS A 47 -7.85 2.01 17.58
CA CYS A 47 -9.13 1.57 17.03
C CYS A 47 -9.58 2.45 15.87
N CYS A 48 -10.43 1.88 15.02
CA CYS A 48 -11.18 2.59 14.00
C CYS A 48 -12.69 2.39 14.21
N ASP A 49 -13.48 3.34 13.72
CA ASP A 49 -14.94 3.30 13.87
C ASP A 49 -15.55 2.42 12.77
N LEU A 50 -16.00 1.21 13.14
CA LEU A 50 -16.56 0.21 12.21
C LEU A 50 -17.92 -0.31 12.69
N ALA A 51 -18.85 -0.40 11.75
CA ALA A 51 -20.19 -0.96 11.94
C ALA A 51 -20.86 -1.12 10.57
N GLU A 52 -21.85 -2.02 10.45
CA GLU A 52 -22.73 -2.04 9.28
C GLU A 52 -23.72 -0.87 9.36
N PRO A 53 -24.27 -0.41 8.22
CA PRO A 53 -25.23 0.69 8.21
C PRO A 53 -26.38 0.49 9.19
N GLY A 54 -26.63 1.53 10.01
CA GLY A 54 -27.66 1.55 11.04
C GLY A 54 -27.28 0.89 12.37
N GLN A 55 -26.19 0.14 12.46
CA GLN A 55 -25.66 -0.37 13.73
C GLN A 55 -24.88 0.72 14.49
N PRO A 56 -24.73 0.64 15.81
CA PRO A 56 -23.92 1.60 16.58
C PRO A 56 -22.49 1.68 16.08
N LEU A 57 -22.05 2.89 15.71
CA LEU A 57 -20.67 3.17 15.34
C LEU A 57 -19.81 3.18 16.60
N LEU A 58 -18.99 2.15 16.77
CA LEU A 58 -18.17 1.91 17.96
C LEU A 58 -16.70 1.71 17.57
N PRO A 59 -15.74 2.02 18.47
CA PRO A 59 -14.34 1.72 18.27
C PRO A 59 -14.11 0.21 18.17
N VAL A 60 -13.41 -0.19 17.10
CA VAL A 60 -13.00 -1.56 16.82
C VAL A 60 -11.48 -1.61 16.65
N ARG A 61 -10.85 -2.55 17.35
CA ARG A 61 -9.44 -2.89 17.15
C ARG A 61 -9.34 -4.03 16.14
N THR A 62 -8.84 -3.74 14.96
CA THR A 62 -8.49 -4.77 13.97
C THR A 62 -7.12 -5.31 14.29
N VAL A 63 -7.00 -6.61 14.54
CA VAL A 63 -5.73 -7.29 14.84
C VAL A 63 -5.29 -8.08 13.62
N VAL A 64 -3.99 -8.08 13.33
CA VAL A 64 -3.37 -8.91 12.28
C VAL A 64 -2.17 -9.64 12.86
N LEU A 65 -2.17 -10.96 12.77
CA LEU A 65 -1.10 -11.82 13.26
C LEU A 65 -0.53 -12.68 12.14
N VAL A 66 0.78 -12.82 12.10
CA VAL A 66 1.42 -13.90 11.35
C VAL A 66 1.41 -15.18 12.18
N VAL A 67 0.99 -16.28 11.56
CA VAL A 67 0.99 -17.64 12.13
C VAL A 67 1.86 -18.54 11.23
N PRO A 68 2.23 -19.77 11.65
CA PRO A 68 3.01 -20.66 10.79
C PRO A 68 2.39 -20.78 9.39
N ALA A 69 3.20 -20.69 8.34
CA ALA A 69 2.73 -20.72 6.94
C ALA A 69 1.83 -21.93 6.61
N CYS A 70 2.01 -23.05 7.32
CA CYS A 70 1.21 -24.26 7.17
C CYS A 70 -0.14 -24.23 7.92
N ALA A 71 -0.45 -23.19 8.71
CA ALA A 71 -1.68 -23.11 9.49
C ALA A 71 -2.94 -23.10 8.60
N ARG A 72 -3.94 -23.90 8.96
CA ARG A 72 -5.24 -24.04 8.29
C ARG A 72 -6.38 -24.06 9.30
N GLU A 73 -7.62 -23.93 8.82
CA GLU A 73 -8.84 -23.97 9.65
C GLU A 73 -8.72 -23.08 10.90
N VAL A 74 -8.36 -21.81 10.68
CA VAL A 74 -8.09 -20.87 11.76
C VAL A 74 -9.39 -20.53 12.49
N SER A 75 -9.34 -20.49 13.82
CA SER A 75 -10.43 -19.98 14.65
C SER A 75 -9.91 -19.04 15.73
N VAL A 76 -10.74 -18.06 16.11
CA VAL A 76 -10.43 -17.06 17.12
C VAL A 76 -11.54 -17.02 18.15
N SER A 77 -11.16 -17.07 19.43
CA SER A 77 -12.05 -16.81 20.56
C SER A 77 -11.47 -15.70 21.41
N VAL A 78 -12.33 -14.92 22.07
CA VAL A 78 -11.89 -13.77 22.88
C VAL A 78 -12.51 -13.81 24.27
N GLU A 79 -11.70 -13.49 25.28
CA GLU A 79 -12.10 -13.33 26.66
C GLU A 79 -11.81 -11.90 27.12
N ALA A 80 -12.76 -11.26 27.79
CA ALA A 80 -12.61 -9.90 28.28
C ALA A 80 -12.61 -9.85 29.80
N THR A 81 -11.69 -9.08 30.38
CA THR A 81 -11.61 -8.81 31.81
C THR A 81 -11.65 -7.31 32.10
N ASP A 82 -11.66 -6.94 33.38
CA ASP A 82 -11.63 -5.54 33.84
C ASP A 82 -12.72 -4.67 33.22
N VAL A 83 -13.93 -5.22 33.19
CA VAL A 83 -15.08 -4.62 32.51
C VAL A 83 -15.66 -3.47 33.33
N ALA A 84 -15.73 -2.28 32.72
CA ALA A 84 -16.32 -1.08 33.30
C ALA A 84 -17.59 -0.67 32.55
N VAL A 85 -18.64 -0.30 33.29
CA VAL A 85 -19.89 0.25 32.73
C VAL A 85 -19.91 1.76 32.89
N LEU A 86 -20.25 2.46 31.81
CA LEU A 86 -20.31 3.91 31.69
C LEU A 86 -21.69 4.34 31.21
N GLU A 87 -22.11 5.56 31.54
CA GLU A 87 -23.30 6.16 30.94
C GLU A 87 -22.94 6.80 29.60
N ALA A 88 -23.67 6.48 28.53
CA ALA A 88 -23.51 7.13 27.23
C ALA A 88 -24.01 8.59 27.23
N ARG A 89 -24.93 8.93 28.14
CA ARG A 89 -25.58 10.26 28.31
C ARG A 89 -26.45 10.70 27.13
N THR A 90 -26.27 10.14 25.94
CA THR A 90 -27.08 10.31 24.74
C THR A 90 -26.91 9.10 23.82
N THR A 91 -27.59 9.10 22.67
CA THR A 91 -27.57 8.01 21.69
C THR A 91 -26.23 7.97 20.93
N VAL A 92 -25.55 6.81 20.94
CA VAL A 92 -24.41 6.53 20.05
C VAL A 92 -24.86 6.60 18.60
N GLN A 93 -24.07 7.22 17.74
CA GLN A 93 -24.42 7.40 16.34
C GLN A 93 -24.61 6.05 15.62
N PRO A 94 -25.75 5.84 14.93
CA PRO A 94 -25.85 4.76 13.97
C PRO A 94 -24.89 4.99 12.81
N CYS A 95 -24.23 3.93 12.34
CA CYS A 95 -23.37 3.98 11.18
C CYS A 95 -24.17 4.51 9.98
N PRO A 96 -23.70 5.58 9.31
CA PRO A 96 -24.35 6.07 8.11
C PRO A 96 -24.29 5.04 6.99
N VAL A 97 -25.24 5.10 6.05
CA VAL A 97 -25.12 4.37 4.79
C VAL A 97 -23.96 5.00 3.99
N PRO A 98 -22.89 4.25 3.66
CA PRO A 98 -21.78 4.77 2.87
C PRO A 98 -22.22 5.07 1.44
N ARG A 99 -21.52 6.02 0.80
CA ARG A 99 -21.86 6.51 -0.54
C ARG A 99 -20.60 6.74 -1.36
N PRO A 100 -20.67 6.56 -2.69
CA PRO A 100 -19.52 6.80 -3.54
C PRO A 100 -19.27 8.31 -3.67
N PHE A 101 -18.04 8.69 -4.05
CA PHE A 101 -17.72 10.08 -4.34
C PHE A 101 -18.51 10.65 -5.54
N SER A 102 -19.25 9.85 -6.30
CA SER A 102 -20.14 10.33 -7.36
C SER A 102 -21.50 10.85 -6.85
N ASP A 103 -21.89 10.55 -5.60
CA ASP A 103 -23.17 10.97 -5.03
C ASP A 103 -23.15 12.45 -4.60
N CYS A 104 -23.59 13.34 -5.48
CA CYS A 104 -23.70 14.77 -5.21
C CYS A 104 -25.11 15.17 -4.72
N GLY A 105 -25.26 15.46 -3.43
CA GLY A 105 -26.35 16.35 -2.97
C GLY A 105 -27.17 15.98 -1.73
N ALA A 106 -27.00 14.81 -1.11
CA ALA A 106 -27.62 14.51 0.19
C ALA A 106 -26.56 14.42 1.30
N PRO A 107 -26.88 14.76 2.56
CA PRO A 107 -26.08 14.33 3.70
C PRO A 107 -26.18 12.80 3.85
N GLN A 108 -25.18 12.19 4.48
CA GLN A 108 -25.21 10.76 4.79
C GLN A 108 -26.50 10.40 5.54
N ARG A 109 -27.16 9.34 5.09
CA ARG A 109 -28.39 8.87 5.74
C ARG A 109 -28.03 8.10 7.00
N VAL A 110 -28.35 8.68 8.15
CA VAL A 110 -28.21 8.05 9.47
C VAL A 110 -29.59 7.53 9.90
N VAL A 111 -29.79 6.20 9.86
CA VAL A 111 -31.02 5.56 10.29
C VAL A 111 -30.67 4.46 11.29
N PRO A 112 -31.08 4.58 12.57
CA PRO A 112 -30.87 3.52 13.55
C PRO A 112 -31.57 2.22 13.10
N ASP A 113 -30.85 1.11 13.12
CA ASP A 113 -31.46 -0.21 12.96
C ASP A 113 -32.40 -0.47 14.16
N PRO A 114 -33.72 -0.60 13.94
CA PRO A 114 -34.67 -0.82 15.03
C PRO A 114 -34.44 -2.14 15.77
N LEU A 115 -33.81 -3.15 15.14
CA LEU A 115 -33.50 -4.42 15.80
C LEU A 115 -32.35 -4.28 16.80
N VAL A 116 -31.45 -3.33 16.60
CA VAL A 116 -30.37 -3.01 17.54
C VAL A 116 -30.82 -1.95 18.54
N TYR A 117 -31.26 -0.78 18.06
CA TYR A 117 -31.61 0.35 18.92
C TYR A 117 -32.90 0.15 19.73
N GLY A 118 -33.77 -0.77 19.32
CA GLY A 118 -34.99 -1.13 20.05
C GLY A 118 -34.81 -2.27 21.06
N THR A 119 -33.63 -2.86 21.16
CA THR A 119 -33.36 -4.06 21.98
C THR A 119 -32.45 -3.71 23.15
N ALA A 120 -32.84 -4.12 24.37
CA ALA A 120 -32.02 -3.93 25.55
C ALA A 120 -30.87 -4.94 25.65
N GLY A 121 -29.74 -4.51 26.19
CA GLY A 121 -28.53 -5.31 26.37
C GLY A 121 -27.38 -4.85 25.49
N PHE A 122 -26.16 -5.25 25.87
CA PHE A 122 -24.94 -4.80 25.19
C PHE A 122 -24.78 -5.41 23.80
N TRP A 123 -24.75 -4.52 22.80
CA TRP A 123 -24.45 -4.82 21.41
C TRP A 123 -22.99 -4.49 21.05
N PRO A 124 -22.32 -5.30 20.22
CA PRO A 124 -22.79 -6.61 19.78
C PRO A 124 -22.63 -7.65 20.91
N SER A 125 -23.34 -8.77 20.80
CA SER A 125 -23.33 -9.81 21.83
C SER A 125 -21.95 -10.49 21.96
N THR A 126 -21.23 -10.62 20.86
CA THR A 126 -19.84 -11.10 20.80
C THR A 126 -18.85 -9.94 20.71
N ARG A 127 -17.60 -10.16 21.13
CA ARG A 127 -16.53 -9.17 21.02
C ARG A 127 -15.58 -9.41 19.85
N VAL A 128 -15.72 -10.54 19.16
CA VAL A 128 -14.93 -10.88 17.97
C VAL A 128 -15.85 -11.01 16.77
N SER A 129 -15.40 -10.49 15.63
CA SER A 129 -16.04 -10.58 14.32
C SER A 129 -14.99 -10.54 13.20
N ALA A 130 -15.41 -10.75 11.96
CA ALA A 130 -14.57 -10.64 10.76
C ALA A 130 -13.23 -11.40 10.90
N VAL A 131 -13.32 -12.68 11.28
CA VAL A 131 -12.13 -13.55 11.35
C VAL A 131 -11.80 -13.98 9.93
N HIS A 132 -10.68 -13.49 9.41
CA HIS A 132 -10.17 -13.83 8.09
C HIS A 132 -8.78 -14.43 8.20
N ALA A 133 -8.45 -15.36 7.30
CA ALA A 133 -7.11 -15.90 7.20
C ALA A 133 -6.70 -16.02 5.74
N GLY A 134 -5.64 -15.32 5.37
CA GLY A 134 -5.10 -15.30 4.02
C GLY A 134 -3.59 -15.49 3.98
N ALA A 135 -2.99 -15.50 2.79
CA ALA A 135 -1.58 -15.72 2.59
C ALA A 135 -0.97 -14.65 1.68
N ARG A 136 0.08 -14.00 2.17
CA ARG A 136 0.84 -13.01 1.40
C ARG A 136 2.23 -13.56 1.11
N SER A 137 2.51 -13.90 -0.15
CA SER A 137 3.79 -14.47 -0.57
C SER A 137 4.22 -15.64 0.33
N GLY A 138 3.25 -16.54 0.62
CA GLY A 138 3.42 -17.72 1.50
C GLY A 138 3.39 -17.46 3.01
N TYR A 139 3.41 -16.21 3.48
CA TYR A 139 3.18 -15.90 4.90
C TYR A 139 1.69 -15.99 5.24
N ARG A 140 1.32 -16.84 6.20
CA ARG A 140 -0.08 -16.96 6.63
C ARG A 140 -0.42 -15.85 7.62
N LEU A 141 -1.37 -15.00 7.24
CA LEU A 141 -1.89 -13.90 8.04
C LEU A 141 -3.29 -14.23 8.55
N VAL A 142 -3.52 -13.98 9.83
CA VAL A 142 -4.81 -14.09 10.49
C VAL A 142 -5.22 -12.70 10.95
N SER A 143 -6.39 -12.26 10.53
CA SER A 143 -6.95 -10.99 10.97
C SER A 143 -8.30 -11.18 11.62
N PHE A 144 -8.60 -10.34 12.60
CA PHE A 144 -9.89 -10.35 13.30
C PHE A 144 -10.18 -9.00 13.95
N GLN A 145 -11.45 -8.69 14.09
CA GLN A 145 -11.92 -7.44 14.69
C GLN A 145 -12.37 -7.67 16.13
N VAL A 146 -11.84 -6.86 17.05
CA VAL A 146 -12.11 -6.90 18.48
C VAL A 146 -12.86 -5.65 18.92
N ARG A 147 -13.92 -5.84 19.70
CA ARG A 147 -14.79 -4.76 20.19
C ARG A 147 -14.56 -4.50 21.68
N PRO A 148 -13.67 -3.56 22.03
CA PRO A 148 -13.42 -3.17 23.42
C PRO A 148 -14.65 -2.53 24.05
N VAL A 149 -15.43 -1.77 23.26
CA VAL A 149 -16.66 -1.11 23.70
C VAL A 149 -17.89 -1.82 23.15
N ARG A 150 -18.88 -2.03 24.02
CA ARG A 150 -20.25 -2.44 23.64
C ARG A 150 -21.26 -1.40 24.12
N TYR A 151 -22.42 -1.34 23.47
CA TYR A 151 -23.44 -0.34 23.74
C TYR A 151 -24.81 -1.00 23.99
N ASP A 152 -25.47 -0.64 25.08
CA ASP A 152 -26.88 -0.94 25.35
C ASP A 152 -27.74 0.27 24.96
N PRO A 153 -28.42 0.24 23.79
CA PRO A 153 -29.14 1.40 23.29
C PRO A 153 -30.36 1.79 24.12
N VAL A 154 -31.05 0.81 24.71
CA VAL A 154 -32.26 1.05 25.52
C VAL A 154 -31.88 1.50 26.92
N GLY A 155 -30.83 0.91 27.50
CA GLY A 155 -30.29 1.30 28.80
C GLY A 155 -29.51 2.61 28.79
N GLY A 156 -28.97 3.02 27.64
CA GLY A 156 -28.09 4.18 27.52
C GLY A 156 -26.72 3.96 28.16
N LEU A 157 -26.22 2.73 28.13
CA LEU A 157 -25.00 2.30 28.82
C LEU A 157 -23.94 1.85 27.83
N LEU A 158 -22.67 2.11 28.15
CA LEU A 158 -21.51 1.59 27.45
C LEU A 158 -20.78 0.62 28.37
N GLU A 159 -20.19 -0.42 27.78
CA GLU A 159 -19.37 -1.39 28.49
C GLU A 159 -17.99 -1.47 27.82
N LEU A 160 -16.97 -1.03 28.54
CA LEU A 160 -15.57 -1.07 28.12
C LEU A 160 -14.86 -2.24 28.80
N ALA A 161 -14.21 -3.11 28.02
CA ALA A 161 -13.28 -4.10 28.54
C ALA A 161 -11.88 -3.48 28.70
N GLY A 162 -11.30 -3.55 29.91
CA GLY A 162 -9.96 -3.04 30.17
C GLY A 162 -8.85 -3.95 29.63
N SER A 163 -9.12 -5.25 29.51
CA SER A 163 -8.22 -6.21 28.86
C SER A 163 -9.03 -7.21 28.04
N ILE A 164 -8.51 -7.58 26.87
CA ILE A 164 -9.04 -8.63 26.01
C ILE A 164 -7.91 -9.56 25.63
N ARG A 165 -8.09 -10.86 25.88
CA ARG A 165 -7.22 -11.93 25.39
C ARG A 165 -7.89 -12.64 24.23
N ALA A 166 -7.24 -12.68 23.08
CA ALA A 166 -7.62 -13.49 21.94
C ALA A 166 -6.84 -14.80 21.94
N HIS A 167 -7.53 -15.93 21.84
CA HIS A 167 -6.95 -17.24 21.62
C HIS A 167 -7.19 -17.63 20.15
N VAL A 168 -6.10 -17.71 19.39
CA VAL A 168 -6.08 -18.10 17.98
C VAL A 168 -5.63 -19.55 17.90
N SER A 169 -6.37 -20.40 17.18
CA SER A 169 -6.02 -21.80 17.00
C SER A 169 -6.15 -22.23 15.53
N TRP A 170 -5.41 -23.26 15.14
CA TRP A 170 -5.34 -23.76 13.76
C TRP A 170 -4.99 -25.25 13.72
N THR A 171 -5.26 -25.86 12.57
CA THR A 171 -4.75 -27.18 12.19
C THR A 171 -3.49 -27.05 11.32
N GLU A 172 -2.69 -28.11 11.29
CA GLU A 172 -1.47 -28.16 10.46
C GLU A 172 -1.82 -28.62 9.04
N GLY A 173 -1.35 -27.88 8.05
CA GLY A 173 -1.51 -28.15 6.62
C GLY A 173 -0.18 -28.04 5.85
N THR A 174 -0.23 -27.55 4.62
CA THR A 174 0.93 -27.36 3.75
C THR A 174 1.20 -25.88 3.48
N ALA A 175 2.41 -25.55 3.04
CA ALA A 175 2.76 -24.21 2.57
C ALA A 175 3.57 -24.32 1.27
N PRO A 176 3.48 -23.33 0.36
CA PRO A 176 4.32 -23.31 -0.84
C PRO A 176 5.79 -23.16 -0.45
N PHE A 177 6.68 -23.76 -1.25
CA PHE A 177 8.12 -23.57 -1.12
C PHE A 177 8.52 -22.37 -1.94
N LEU A 178 9.07 -21.34 -1.31
CA LEU A 178 9.36 -20.04 -1.97
C LEU A 178 10.83 -19.66 -1.84
N SER A 179 11.31 -18.89 -2.81
CA SER A 179 12.71 -18.42 -2.82
C SER A 179 12.96 -17.33 -1.77
N GLN A 180 14.23 -17.03 -1.51
CA GLN A 180 14.59 -15.93 -0.63
C GLN A 180 14.21 -14.57 -1.25
N GLU A 181 14.31 -14.47 -2.57
CA GLU A 181 13.96 -13.31 -3.35
C GLU A 181 12.46 -12.98 -3.21
N GLN A 182 11.58 -13.99 -3.18
CA GLN A 182 10.15 -13.82 -2.92
C GLN A 182 9.86 -13.44 -1.45
N THR A 183 10.44 -14.17 -0.51
CA THR A 183 10.08 -14.08 0.91
C THR A 183 10.70 -12.89 1.64
N GLY A 184 11.88 -12.43 1.21
CA GLY A 184 12.58 -11.30 1.83
C GLY A 184 11.78 -9.98 1.76
N PRO A 185 11.44 -9.48 0.56
CA PRO A 185 10.63 -8.28 0.39
C PRO A 185 9.26 -8.38 1.07
N ALA A 186 8.60 -9.54 0.96
CA ALA A 186 7.30 -9.78 1.60
C ALA A 186 7.39 -9.64 3.13
N MET A 187 8.41 -10.23 3.75
CA MET A 187 8.63 -10.10 5.20
C MET A 187 8.83 -8.65 5.63
N ASP A 188 9.61 -7.87 4.89
CA ASP A 188 9.86 -6.45 5.23
C ASP A 188 8.58 -5.61 5.08
N GLN A 189 7.77 -5.88 4.06
CA GLN A 189 6.47 -5.22 3.83
C GLN A 189 5.43 -5.58 4.89
N ILE A 190 5.38 -6.84 5.34
CA ILE A 190 4.42 -7.28 6.37
C ILE A 190 4.80 -6.72 7.74
N ARG A 191 6.11 -6.60 8.03
CA ARG A 191 6.63 -6.18 9.35
C ARG A 191 6.06 -4.85 9.84
N SER A 192 5.72 -3.92 8.94
CA SER A 192 5.32 -2.56 9.29
C SER A 192 3.89 -2.44 9.80
N TRP A 193 3.03 -3.43 9.60
CA TRP A 193 1.58 -3.29 9.89
C TRP A 193 0.91 -4.48 10.59
N ILE A 194 1.65 -5.55 10.94
CA ILE A 194 1.14 -6.63 11.78
C ILE A 194 1.41 -6.41 13.27
N ASP A 195 0.68 -7.12 14.13
CA ASP A 195 0.72 -6.98 15.58
C ASP A 195 1.74 -7.89 16.29
N ASN A 196 2.33 -8.85 15.57
CA ASN A 196 3.40 -9.73 16.06
C ASN A 196 4.60 -9.84 15.11
N PRO A 197 5.23 -8.72 14.69
CA PRO A 197 6.33 -8.72 13.71
C PRO A 197 7.55 -9.54 14.13
N GLN A 198 7.73 -9.77 15.44
CA GLN A 198 8.79 -10.63 15.97
C GLN A 198 8.69 -12.10 15.54
N ASP A 199 7.49 -12.56 15.15
CA ASP A 199 7.23 -13.96 14.82
C ASP A 199 7.45 -14.25 13.32
N LEU A 200 7.62 -13.24 12.47
CA LEU A 200 7.77 -13.38 11.02
C LEU A 200 8.82 -14.41 10.63
N TRP A 201 10.00 -14.35 11.25
CA TRP A 201 11.08 -15.28 10.95
C TRP A 201 10.69 -16.73 11.22
N ALA A 202 10.05 -17.00 12.36
CA ALA A 202 9.63 -18.34 12.77
C ALA A 202 8.44 -18.86 11.95
N CYS A 203 7.62 -17.93 11.44
CA CYS A 203 6.44 -18.22 10.63
C CYS A 203 6.71 -18.22 9.12
N SER A 204 7.96 -18.03 8.69
CA SER A 204 8.34 -17.99 7.27
C SER A 204 7.88 -19.24 6.52
N PRO A 205 7.44 -19.10 5.25
CA PRO A 205 7.21 -20.25 4.40
C PRO A 205 8.50 -21.06 4.21
N PRO A 206 8.39 -22.36 3.90
CA PRO A 206 9.56 -23.20 3.68
C PRO A 206 10.37 -22.70 2.47
N ALA A 207 11.70 -22.65 2.60
CA ALA A 207 12.57 -22.20 1.51
C ALA A 207 12.59 -23.22 0.36
N SER A 208 12.41 -22.75 -0.87
CA SER A 208 12.71 -23.54 -2.06
C SER A 208 14.23 -23.78 -2.12
N GLY A 209 14.64 -25.00 -2.43
CA GLY A 209 16.06 -25.36 -2.55
C GLY A 209 16.71 -24.92 -3.87
N SER A 210 15.99 -24.15 -4.68
CA SER A 210 16.37 -23.67 -6.01
C SER A 210 16.57 -22.15 -5.98
N GLU A 211 17.57 -21.66 -6.70
CA GLU A 211 17.71 -20.22 -6.94
C GLU A 211 16.54 -19.71 -7.80
N ALA A 212 16.07 -18.48 -7.53
CA ALA A 212 15.06 -17.83 -8.36
C ALA A 212 15.58 -17.72 -9.81
N GLY A 213 14.76 -18.18 -10.77
CA GLY A 213 15.08 -18.19 -12.19
C GLY A 213 14.56 -16.97 -12.94
N VAL A 214 13.41 -16.41 -12.53
CA VAL A 214 12.74 -15.27 -13.18
C VAL A 214 12.04 -14.41 -12.13
N ASP A 215 12.41 -13.13 -12.06
CA ASP A 215 11.81 -12.16 -11.14
C ASP A 215 10.55 -11.52 -11.74
N MET A 216 10.55 -11.29 -13.06
CA MET A 216 9.50 -10.56 -13.77
C MET A 216 9.13 -11.22 -15.09
N VAL A 217 7.83 -11.20 -15.42
CA VAL A 217 7.34 -11.48 -16.78
C VAL A 217 6.63 -10.27 -17.36
N VAL A 218 6.90 -9.98 -18.63
CA VAL A 218 6.13 -9.02 -19.44
C VAL A 218 5.26 -9.84 -20.39
N ILE A 219 3.95 -9.83 -20.18
CA ILE A 219 2.99 -10.63 -20.95
C ILE A 219 2.28 -9.70 -21.93
N THR A 220 2.46 -9.92 -23.22
CA THR A 220 1.95 -9.04 -24.28
C THR A 220 1.60 -9.84 -25.53
N THR A 221 0.96 -9.19 -26.51
CA THR A 221 0.79 -9.73 -27.86
C THR A 221 2.05 -9.52 -28.70
N ASP A 222 2.19 -10.30 -29.78
CA ASP A 222 3.24 -10.14 -30.80
C ASP A 222 3.30 -8.70 -31.36
N ASP A 223 2.16 -8.03 -31.50
CA ASP A 223 2.06 -6.67 -32.06
C ASP A 223 2.84 -5.62 -31.26
N TYR A 224 3.07 -5.85 -29.95
CA TYR A 224 3.79 -4.92 -29.07
C TYR A 224 5.14 -5.47 -28.57
N SER A 225 5.48 -6.70 -28.96
CA SER A 225 6.67 -7.42 -28.49
C SER A 225 7.98 -6.66 -28.72
N ASP A 226 8.13 -6.02 -29.89
CA ASP A 226 9.30 -5.20 -30.23
C ASP A 226 9.51 -4.06 -29.22
N SER A 227 8.43 -3.36 -28.83
CA SER A 227 8.51 -2.27 -27.84
C SER A 227 8.89 -2.81 -26.46
N PHE A 228 8.20 -3.85 -26.00
CA PHE A 228 8.43 -4.41 -24.67
C PHE A 228 9.77 -5.13 -24.53
N SER A 229 10.37 -5.61 -25.63
CA SER A 229 11.73 -6.18 -25.61
C SER A 229 12.77 -5.19 -25.05
N MET A 230 12.61 -3.90 -25.32
CA MET A 230 13.50 -2.86 -24.79
C MET A 230 13.36 -2.71 -23.26
N LEU A 231 12.14 -2.84 -22.73
CA LEU A 231 11.91 -2.80 -21.29
C LEU A 231 12.50 -4.05 -20.61
N VAL A 232 12.35 -5.21 -21.24
CA VAL A 232 12.94 -6.48 -20.78
C VAL A 232 14.46 -6.38 -20.71
N ASP A 233 15.11 -5.90 -21.77
CA ASP A 233 16.57 -5.68 -21.78
C ASP A 233 17.00 -4.69 -20.69
N TYR A 234 16.23 -3.62 -20.50
CA TYR A 234 16.50 -2.64 -19.46
C TYR A 234 16.39 -3.24 -18.06
N ARG A 235 15.33 -3.99 -17.74
CA ARG A 235 15.16 -4.64 -16.43
C ARG A 235 16.24 -5.69 -16.16
N ASN A 236 16.59 -6.49 -17.16
CA ASN A 236 17.71 -7.42 -17.08
C ASN A 236 19.04 -6.69 -16.80
N SER A 237 19.26 -5.50 -17.35
CA SER A 237 20.44 -4.68 -17.04
C SER A 237 20.50 -4.17 -15.60
N GLN A 238 19.34 -4.09 -14.92
CA GLN A 238 19.20 -3.72 -13.50
C GLN A 238 19.26 -4.94 -12.57
N GLY A 239 19.44 -6.14 -13.11
CA GLY A 239 19.47 -7.38 -12.32
C GLY A 239 18.09 -7.91 -11.92
N ILE A 240 17.01 -7.43 -12.56
CA ILE A 240 15.67 -8.01 -12.44
C ILE A 240 15.52 -8.97 -13.62
N VAL A 241 15.64 -10.27 -13.37
CA VAL A 241 15.60 -11.30 -14.43
C VAL A 241 14.21 -11.32 -15.05
N THR A 242 14.11 -10.85 -16.28
CA THR A 242 12.84 -10.55 -16.95
C THR A 242 12.70 -11.33 -18.25
N GLU A 243 11.53 -11.92 -18.46
CA GLU A 243 11.16 -12.60 -19.71
C GLU A 243 10.02 -11.88 -20.44
N LEU A 244 10.10 -11.85 -21.78
CA LEU A 244 8.99 -11.47 -22.64
C LEU A 244 8.16 -12.72 -22.96
N VAL A 245 6.86 -12.64 -22.74
CA VAL A 245 5.92 -13.76 -22.87
C VAL A 245 4.80 -13.37 -23.82
N ASP A 246 4.58 -14.20 -24.85
CA ASP A 246 3.44 -14.07 -25.75
C ASP A 246 2.16 -14.60 -25.08
N VAL A 247 1.15 -13.74 -24.98
CA VAL A 247 -0.15 -14.06 -24.37
C VAL A 247 -0.90 -15.14 -25.13
N ASP A 248 -0.78 -15.20 -26.46
CA ASP A 248 -1.46 -16.22 -27.28
C ASP A 248 -0.88 -17.61 -27.01
N SER A 249 0.45 -17.70 -26.85
CA SER A 249 1.13 -18.91 -26.41
C SER A 249 0.68 -19.36 -25.03
N VAL A 250 0.51 -18.45 -24.07
CA VAL A 250 -0.02 -18.78 -22.73
C VAL A 250 -1.43 -19.36 -22.85
N ILE A 251 -2.33 -18.68 -23.56
CA ILE A 251 -3.73 -19.10 -23.74
C ILE A 251 -3.84 -20.45 -24.47
N ALA A 252 -2.91 -20.75 -25.37
CA ALA A 252 -2.90 -22.01 -26.12
C ALA A 252 -2.35 -23.19 -25.31
N ASN A 253 -1.45 -22.95 -24.36
CA ASN A 253 -0.68 -24.01 -23.68
C ASN A 253 -1.04 -24.21 -22.20
N THR A 254 -1.74 -23.26 -21.58
CA THR A 254 -2.17 -23.36 -20.18
C THR A 254 -3.63 -23.78 -20.08
N SER A 255 -3.95 -24.63 -19.10
CA SER A 255 -5.33 -25.07 -18.84
C SER A 255 -6.07 -24.06 -17.96
N GLY A 256 -7.38 -23.90 -18.19
CA GLY A 256 -8.27 -23.00 -17.44
C GLY A 256 -9.64 -22.93 -18.12
N TRP A 257 -10.67 -22.47 -17.41
CA TRP A 257 -12.02 -22.31 -17.95
C TRP A 257 -12.07 -21.30 -19.11
N ASP A 258 -11.46 -20.14 -18.91
CA ASP A 258 -11.36 -19.04 -19.88
C ASP A 258 -9.93 -18.48 -19.94
N ASP A 259 -9.72 -17.49 -20.81
CA ASP A 259 -8.38 -16.98 -21.08
C ASP A 259 -7.77 -16.23 -19.88
N ALA A 260 -8.60 -15.60 -19.02
CA ALA A 260 -8.13 -14.98 -17.79
C ALA A 260 -7.69 -16.05 -16.78
N GLU A 261 -8.42 -17.16 -16.63
CA GLU A 261 -8.01 -18.25 -15.74
C GLU A 261 -6.74 -18.94 -16.23
N LYS A 262 -6.61 -19.17 -17.55
CA LYS A 262 -5.37 -19.69 -18.12
C LYS A 262 -4.17 -18.77 -17.85
N LEU A 263 -4.35 -17.46 -18.01
CA LEU A 263 -3.32 -16.48 -17.71
C LEU A 263 -2.93 -16.50 -16.22
N ARG A 264 -3.92 -16.53 -15.31
CA ARG A 264 -3.65 -16.66 -13.87
C ARG A 264 -2.92 -17.95 -13.53
N ASN A 265 -3.36 -19.09 -14.09
CA ASN A 265 -2.72 -20.39 -13.86
C ASN A 265 -1.27 -20.42 -14.35
N TYR A 266 -0.97 -19.74 -15.47
CA TYR A 266 0.41 -19.55 -15.91
C TYR A 266 1.23 -18.76 -14.89
N ILE A 267 0.70 -17.64 -14.38
CA ILE A 267 1.37 -16.85 -13.35
C ILE A 267 1.61 -17.67 -12.08
N ILE A 268 0.64 -18.49 -11.65
CA ILE A 268 0.79 -19.44 -10.52
C ILE A 268 1.96 -20.41 -10.77
N GLU A 269 2.05 -20.99 -11.98
CA GLU A 269 3.15 -21.90 -12.33
C GLU A 269 4.51 -21.19 -12.27
N ARG A 270 4.62 -19.96 -12.81
CA ARG A 270 5.86 -19.16 -12.73
C ARG A 270 6.21 -18.80 -11.28
N TYR A 271 5.24 -18.42 -10.47
CA TYR A 271 5.42 -18.09 -9.06
C TYR A 271 5.95 -19.26 -8.24
N GLN A 272 5.38 -20.46 -8.44
CA GLN A 272 5.76 -21.65 -7.68
C GLN A 272 7.10 -22.26 -8.11
N ASN A 273 7.48 -22.11 -9.38
CA ASN A 273 8.64 -22.82 -9.93
C ASN A 273 9.86 -21.92 -10.18
N ASP A 274 9.65 -20.63 -10.48
CA ASP A 274 10.73 -19.77 -11.00
C ASP A 274 11.07 -18.60 -10.07
N GLY A 275 10.31 -18.37 -9.00
CA GLY A 275 10.58 -17.27 -8.07
C GLY A 275 9.93 -15.94 -8.46
N LEU A 276 8.91 -15.96 -9.33
CA LEU A 276 8.27 -14.76 -9.87
C LEU A 276 7.80 -13.78 -8.77
N GLN A 277 8.00 -12.49 -9.00
CA GLN A 277 7.61 -11.39 -8.10
C GLN A 277 6.82 -10.28 -8.79
N TYR A 278 7.01 -10.08 -10.09
CA TYR A 278 6.41 -8.98 -10.85
C TYR A 278 5.76 -9.48 -12.15
N VAL A 279 4.59 -8.93 -12.48
CA VAL A 279 3.89 -9.20 -13.75
C VAL A 279 3.48 -7.87 -14.39
N LEU A 280 3.99 -7.61 -15.60
CA LEU A 280 3.49 -6.51 -16.42
C LEU A 280 2.58 -7.06 -17.52
N LEU A 281 1.31 -6.67 -17.47
CA LEU A 281 0.32 -6.93 -18.52
C LEU A 281 0.45 -5.85 -19.59
N GLY A 282 1.14 -6.17 -20.68
CA GLY A 282 1.49 -5.27 -21.79
C GLY A 282 0.35 -5.04 -22.78
N GLY A 283 -0.77 -4.48 -22.32
CA GLY A 283 -1.90 -4.20 -23.19
C GLY A 283 -3.17 -3.82 -22.43
N ASP A 284 -4.07 -3.12 -23.11
CA ASP A 284 -5.45 -2.95 -22.65
C ASP A 284 -6.24 -4.27 -22.69
N GLN A 285 -7.53 -4.22 -22.36
CA GLN A 285 -8.41 -5.40 -22.33
C GLN A 285 -8.60 -6.10 -23.68
N THR A 286 -8.26 -5.45 -24.79
CA THR A 286 -8.38 -6.03 -26.13
C THR A 286 -7.15 -6.86 -26.52
N ALA A 287 -6.02 -6.61 -25.86
CA ALA A 287 -4.75 -7.29 -26.11
C ALA A 287 -4.41 -8.34 -25.05
N VAL A 288 -4.66 -8.06 -23.77
CA VAL A 288 -4.35 -8.98 -22.67
C VAL A 288 -5.62 -9.22 -21.84
N PRO A 289 -6.00 -10.48 -21.56
CA PRO A 289 -7.22 -10.82 -20.81
C PRO A 289 -7.37 -10.03 -19.51
N VAL A 290 -8.64 -9.81 -19.15
CA VAL A 290 -9.06 -9.20 -17.88
C VAL A 290 -9.99 -10.17 -17.15
N ARG A 291 -9.99 -10.13 -15.82
CA ARG A 291 -11.04 -10.78 -15.03
C ARG A 291 -12.13 -9.76 -14.71
N MET A 292 -13.34 -9.97 -15.25
CA MET A 292 -14.51 -9.17 -14.88
C MET A 292 -15.07 -9.67 -13.54
N VAL A 293 -15.38 -8.75 -12.63
CA VAL A 293 -15.94 -9.04 -11.30
C VAL A 293 -17.17 -8.16 -11.07
N ASN A 294 -18.21 -8.73 -10.48
CA ASN A 294 -19.38 -7.98 -10.03
C ASN A 294 -19.10 -7.30 -8.69
N LEU A 295 -19.03 -5.97 -8.70
CA LEU A 295 -18.84 -5.17 -7.50
C LEU A 295 -20.20 -4.70 -6.98
N TYR A 296 -20.39 -4.74 -5.66
CA TYR A 296 -21.60 -4.25 -5.01
C TYR A 296 -21.29 -3.59 -3.67
N CYS A 297 -21.89 -2.43 -3.40
CA CYS A 297 -21.91 -1.80 -2.10
C CYS A 297 -23.13 -0.87 -1.99
N GLU A 298 -23.96 -1.06 -0.96
CA GLU A 298 -25.10 -0.18 -0.62
C GLU A 298 -26.00 0.26 -1.79
N GLY A 299 -26.35 -0.68 -2.68
CA GLY A 299 -27.24 -0.43 -3.81
C GLY A 299 -26.54 0.12 -5.07
N TYR A 300 -25.22 0.32 -5.02
CA TYR A 300 -24.40 0.59 -6.19
C TYR A 300 -23.77 -0.72 -6.66
N SER A 301 -24.00 -1.07 -7.92
CA SER A 301 -23.42 -2.25 -8.57
C SER A 301 -22.66 -1.84 -9.82
N ASP A 302 -21.58 -2.55 -10.11
CA ASP A 302 -20.84 -2.41 -11.37
C ASP A 302 -20.21 -3.75 -11.78
N ASN A 303 -19.83 -3.90 -13.05
CA ASN A 303 -19.10 -5.07 -13.54
C ASN A 303 -17.84 -4.57 -14.24
N VAL A 304 -16.68 -4.73 -13.59
CA VAL A 304 -15.43 -4.09 -14.02
C VAL A 304 -14.27 -5.10 -14.04
N PRO A 305 -13.21 -4.83 -14.83
CA PRO A 305 -11.98 -5.58 -14.75
C PRO A 305 -11.33 -5.41 -13.37
N VAL A 306 -10.72 -6.49 -12.86
CA VAL A 306 -10.01 -6.56 -11.58
C VAL A 306 -8.68 -7.29 -11.77
N ASP A 307 -7.57 -6.53 -11.82
CA ASP A 307 -6.22 -7.09 -11.98
C ASP A 307 -5.67 -7.71 -10.68
N LEU A 308 -6.32 -7.50 -9.52
CA LEU A 308 -5.98 -8.22 -8.28
C LEU A 308 -6.09 -9.74 -8.46
N TYR A 309 -6.98 -10.22 -9.35
CA TYR A 309 -7.09 -11.63 -9.72
C TYR A 309 -5.76 -12.25 -10.20
N PHE A 310 -4.90 -11.46 -10.84
CA PHE A 310 -3.59 -11.93 -11.32
C PHE A 310 -2.46 -11.77 -10.27
N SER A 311 -2.78 -11.15 -9.13
CA SER A 311 -1.85 -10.80 -8.07
C SER A 311 -2.04 -11.67 -6.83
N ASP A 312 -3.29 -11.93 -6.45
CA ASP A 312 -3.70 -12.96 -5.50
C ASP A 312 -3.68 -14.30 -6.23
N LEU A 313 -2.76 -15.19 -5.84
CA LEU A 313 -2.52 -16.48 -6.50
C LEU A 313 -3.07 -17.66 -5.71
N ASP A 314 -3.71 -17.40 -4.56
CA ASP A 314 -4.32 -18.40 -3.70
C ASP A 314 -5.80 -18.61 -4.03
N GLY A 315 -6.32 -19.82 -3.75
CA GLY A 315 -7.70 -20.18 -4.04
C GLY A 315 -8.07 -20.17 -5.53
N THR A 316 -9.35 -20.36 -5.83
CA THR A 316 -9.88 -20.39 -7.20
C THR A 316 -10.49 -19.05 -7.64
N TRP A 317 -10.83 -18.19 -6.68
CA TRP A 317 -11.69 -17.01 -6.89
C TRP A 317 -13.09 -17.35 -7.45
N ASP A 318 -13.48 -18.62 -7.39
CA ASP A 318 -14.75 -19.20 -7.88
C ASP A 318 -15.03 -20.45 -7.03
N ALA A 319 -15.12 -20.28 -5.70
CA ALA A 319 -15.32 -21.41 -4.79
C ALA A 319 -16.77 -21.91 -4.84
N SER A 320 -17.71 -21.05 -5.26
CA SER A 320 -19.11 -21.39 -5.56
C SER A 320 -19.23 -22.34 -6.77
N GLY A 321 -18.21 -22.33 -7.65
CA GLY A 321 -18.21 -23.06 -8.91
C GLY A 321 -19.31 -22.59 -9.86
N ASP A 322 -19.71 -21.33 -9.72
CA ASP A 322 -20.74 -20.69 -10.53
C ASP A 322 -20.15 -19.81 -11.67
N HIS A 323 -18.82 -19.66 -11.71
CA HIS A 323 -18.05 -18.85 -12.66
C HIS A 323 -18.37 -17.34 -12.62
N ASP A 324 -18.97 -16.86 -11.53
CA ASP A 324 -19.04 -15.44 -11.19
C ASP A 324 -17.95 -15.13 -10.17
N TYR A 325 -16.73 -14.93 -10.69
CA TYR A 325 -15.53 -14.83 -9.87
C TYR A 325 -15.51 -13.58 -8.98
N GLY A 326 -14.91 -13.71 -7.79
CA GLY A 326 -14.62 -12.57 -6.92
C GLY A 326 -15.78 -12.19 -6.00
N GLN A 327 -16.73 -13.11 -5.76
CA GLN A 327 -17.81 -12.91 -4.81
C GLN A 327 -17.33 -13.13 -3.36
N PRO A 328 -17.99 -12.54 -2.35
CA PRO A 328 -17.66 -12.77 -0.94
C PRO A 328 -17.64 -14.24 -0.51
N ASP A 329 -18.45 -15.10 -1.14
CA ASP A 329 -18.53 -16.54 -0.87
C ASP A 329 -17.55 -17.40 -1.70
N ASP A 330 -16.63 -16.78 -2.45
CA ASP A 330 -15.56 -17.46 -3.18
C ASP A 330 -14.29 -17.74 -2.36
N ASP A 331 -14.36 -17.65 -1.03
CA ASP A 331 -13.24 -17.85 -0.11
C ASP A 331 -11.99 -17.00 -0.49
N LEU A 332 -12.23 -15.73 -0.86
CA LEU A 332 -11.19 -14.83 -1.38
C LEU A 332 -10.06 -14.59 -0.37
N ASP A 333 -8.82 -14.70 -0.83
CA ASP A 333 -7.63 -14.40 -0.03
C ASP A 333 -7.39 -12.89 0.08
N LEU A 334 -7.43 -12.22 -1.08
CA LEU A 334 -7.25 -10.79 -1.34
C LEU A 334 -5.84 -10.25 -1.12
N TYR A 335 -4.90 -11.04 -0.59
CA TYR A 335 -3.51 -10.60 -0.48
C TYR A 335 -2.75 -10.84 -1.78
N SER A 336 -1.90 -9.87 -2.13
CA SER A 336 -1.03 -10.01 -3.30
C SER A 336 0.16 -10.95 -3.01
N ASP A 337 0.38 -11.93 -3.88
CA ASP A 337 1.61 -12.75 -3.91
C ASP A 337 2.68 -12.15 -4.83
N VAL A 338 2.24 -11.56 -5.95
CA VAL A 338 3.08 -10.88 -6.94
C VAL A 338 2.56 -9.47 -7.20
N ALA A 339 3.46 -8.53 -7.50
CA ALA A 339 3.07 -7.18 -7.89
C ALA A 339 2.67 -7.15 -9.38
N VAL A 340 1.42 -6.75 -9.65
CA VAL A 340 0.86 -6.66 -11.01
C VAL A 340 0.74 -5.19 -11.42
N GLY A 341 1.17 -4.87 -12.63
CA GLY A 341 0.87 -3.61 -13.30
C GLY A 341 0.36 -3.86 -14.72
N ARG A 342 -0.42 -2.92 -15.27
CA ARG A 342 -0.93 -2.98 -16.64
C ARG A 342 -0.50 -1.76 -17.46
N ALA A 343 0.14 -2.00 -18.60
CA ALA A 343 0.37 -0.96 -19.60
C ALA A 343 -0.90 -0.83 -20.45
N LEU A 344 -1.70 0.21 -20.23
CA LEU A 344 -2.89 0.48 -21.04
C LEU A 344 -2.47 0.96 -22.43
N VAL A 345 -2.22 0.04 -23.35
CA VAL A 345 -1.77 0.34 -24.73
C VAL A 345 -2.63 -0.43 -25.73
N GLY A 346 -2.99 0.24 -26.83
CA GLY A 346 -3.80 -0.31 -27.93
C GLY A 346 -3.14 -0.14 -29.30
N SER A 347 -1.85 0.24 -29.33
CA SER A 347 -1.05 0.40 -30.55
C SER A 347 0.45 0.33 -30.26
N GLN A 348 1.25 0.03 -31.29
CA GLN A 348 2.70 -0.02 -31.20
C GLN A 348 3.32 1.32 -30.75
N ASP A 349 2.78 2.46 -31.18
CA ASP A 349 3.27 3.79 -30.79
C ASP A 349 3.00 4.08 -29.30
N GLN A 350 1.84 3.66 -28.77
CA GLN A 350 1.53 3.78 -27.35
C GLN A 350 2.41 2.85 -26.50
N ALA A 351 2.68 1.63 -26.98
CA ALA A 351 3.61 0.71 -26.34
C ALA A 351 5.03 1.27 -26.28
N ALA A 352 5.53 1.82 -27.39
CA ALA A 352 6.83 2.48 -27.45
C ALA A 352 6.90 3.65 -26.47
N LEU A 353 5.88 4.52 -26.46
CA LEU A 353 5.81 5.67 -25.55
C LEU A 353 5.81 5.26 -24.07
N PHE A 354 5.05 4.22 -23.70
CA PHE A 354 5.03 3.70 -22.34
C PHE A 354 6.41 3.20 -21.90
N VAL A 355 7.07 2.41 -22.76
CA VAL A 355 8.40 1.84 -22.48
C VAL A 355 9.46 2.93 -22.41
N GLU A 356 9.51 3.83 -23.39
CA GLU A 356 10.47 4.94 -23.43
C GLU A 356 10.34 5.83 -22.18
N ARG A 357 9.12 6.19 -21.79
CA ARG A 357 8.87 7.02 -20.61
C ARG A 357 9.28 6.31 -19.32
N THR A 358 8.98 5.02 -19.20
CA THR A 358 9.36 4.20 -18.03
C THR A 358 10.88 4.15 -17.88
N ILE A 359 11.61 3.89 -18.96
CA ILE A 359 13.08 3.84 -18.95
C ILE A 359 13.66 5.24 -18.67
N GLU A 360 13.13 6.29 -19.29
CA GLU A 360 13.63 7.66 -19.12
C GLU A 360 13.45 8.16 -17.68
N TYR A 361 12.29 7.90 -17.06
CA TYR A 361 12.01 8.25 -15.66
C TYR A 361 13.07 7.72 -14.69
N GLN A 362 13.70 6.59 -15.00
CA GLN A 362 14.63 5.91 -14.11
C GLN A 362 16.10 6.10 -14.49
N GLN A 363 16.41 5.92 -15.77
CA GLN A 363 17.79 5.90 -16.24
C GLN A 363 18.36 7.30 -16.45
N ASN A 364 17.58 8.19 -17.06
CA ASN A 364 18.03 9.54 -17.43
C ASN A 364 16.97 10.62 -17.17
N PRO A 365 16.35 10.69 -15.97
CA PRO A 365 15.33 11.69 -15.72
C PRO A 365 15.90 13.10 -15.88
N PRO A 366 15.14 14.09 -16.40
CA PRO A 366 15.58 15.48 -16.41
C PRO A 366 16.00 15.94 -15.01
N SER A 367 17.06 16.74 -14.90
CA SER A 367 17.45 17.33 -13.61
C SER A 367 16.46 18.42 -13.20
N GLY A 368 16.22 18.59 -11.90
CA GLY A 368 15.43 19.70 -11.38
C GLY A 368 14.62 19.31 -10.15
N GLU A 369 14.00 20.31 -9.53
CA GLU A 369 13.20 20.17 -8.31
C GLU A 369 11.94 19.30 -8.50
N TRP A 370 11.50 19.08 -9.75
CA TRP A 370 10.33 18.28 -10.06
C TRP A 370 10.37 16.88 -9.42
N ARG A 371 11.58 16.29 -9.30
CA ARG A 371 11.83 14.96 -8.69
C ARG A 371 11.44 14.89 -7.21
N THR A 372 11.37 16.03 -6.53
CA THR A 372 10.98 16.19 -5.12
C THR A 372 9.85 17.19 -4.99
N THR A 373 8.99 17.29 -6.01
CA THR A 373 7.81 18.15 -6.02
C THR A 373 6.54 17.31 -6.06
N ALA A 374 5.60 17.61 -5.18
CA ALA A 374 4.27 17.02 -5.15
C ALA A 374 3.17 18.06 -5.43
N MET A 375 2.10 17.62 -6.09
CA MET A 375 0.88 18.42 -6.31
C MET A 375 -0.33 17.66 -5.77
N LEU A 376 -1.02 18.23 -4.77
CA LEU A 376 -2.13 17.60 -4.08
C LEU A 376 -3.42 18.41 -4.29
N CYS A 377 -4.41 17.81 -4.96
CA CYS A 377 -5.66 18.46 -5.32
C CYS A 377 -6.81 17.91 -4.48
N GLY A 378 -7.57 18.76 -3.78
CA GLY A 378 -8.67 18.33 -2.90
C GLY A 378 -9.97 19.09 -3.13
N ALA A 379 -10.97 18.45 -3.74
CA ALA A 379 -12.30 19.01 -4.01
C ALA A 379 -13.22 19.02 -2.78
N GLY A 380 -14.31 19.79 -2.85
CA GLY A 380 -15.43 19.62 -1.94
C GLY A 380 -16.19 18.33 -2.28
N LEU A 381 -16.00 17.26 -1.51
CA LEU A 381 -16.57 15.94 -1.83
C LEU A 381 -18.00 15.80 -1.32
N PHE A 382 -18.26 16.28 -0.10
CA PHE A 382 -19.60 16.27 0.50
C PHE A 382 -19.81 17.54 1.32
N THR A 383 -21.06 17.75 1.78
CA THR A 383 -21.36 18.91 2.64
C THR A 383 -20.52 18.85 3.92
N GLY A 384 -19.59 19.80 4.07
CA GLY A 384 -18.69 19.85 5.23
C GLY A 384 -17.50 18.89 5.17
N TYR A 385 -17.26 18.21 4.05
CA TYR A 385 -16.15 17.28 3.86
C TYR A 385 -15.40 17.54 2.55
N THR A 386 -14.09 17.70 2.64
CA THR A 386 -13.21 18.07 1.51
C THR A 386 -12.07 17.07 1.37
N GLY A 387 -11.65 16.80 0.14
CA GLY A 387 -10.44 16.02 -0.19
C GLY A 387 -9.13 16.62 0.33
N ALA A 388 -9.15 17.84 0.88
CA ALA A 388 -8.02 18.41 1.61
C ALA A 388 -7.54 17.50 2.76
N LYS A 389 -8.45 16.75 3.40
CA LYS A 389 -8.11 15.85 4.51
C LYS A 389 -7.15 14.74 4.09
N VAL A 390 -7.46 14.01 3.03
CA VAL A 390 -6.57 12.98 2.47
C VAL A 390 -5.28 13.59 1.91
N CYS A 391 -5.35 14.76 1.26
CA CYS A 391 -4.18 15.47 0.77
C CYS A 391 -3.21 15.84 1.91
N ASP A 392 -3.72 16.32 3.05
CA ASP A 392 -2.89 16.63 4.21
C ASP A 392 -2.28 15.39 4.84
N SER A 393 -3.01 14.27 4.88
CA SER A 393 -2.47 12.97 5.31
C SER A 393 -1.37 12.45 4.38
N ILE A 394 -1.51 12.60 3.06
CA ILE A 394 -0.46 12.29 2.08
C ILE A 394 0.76 13.20 2.30
N ALA A 395 0.54 14.51 2.48
CA ALA A 395 1.62 15.48 2.64
C ALA A 395 2.52 15.19 3.87
N VAL A 396 1.94 14.68 4.97
CA VAL A 396 2.70 14.29 6.18
C VAL A 396 3.61 13.08 5.94
N ASN A 397 3.27 12.22 4.97
CA ASN A 397 4.06 11.04 4.62
C ASN A 397 5.13 11.32 3.55
N LEU A 398 5.16 12.52 2.96
CA LEU A 398 6.22 12.92 2.04
C LEU A 398 7.48 13.34 2.82
N PRO A 399 8.69 13.15 2.25
CA PRO A 399 9.92 13.61 2.89
C PRO A 399 9.93 15.14 3.10
N GLY A 400 10.49 15.60 4.22
CA GLY A 400 10.36 16.99 4.66
C GLY A 400 11.03 18.03 3.75
N GLU A 401 11.94 17.61 2.89
CA GLU A 401 12.60 18.42 1.85
C GLU A 401 11.77 18.58 0.57
N TRP A 402 10.67 17.86 0.42
CA TRP A 402 9.82 17.97 -0.76
C TRP A 402 9.09 19.31 -0.82
N THR A 403 8.98 19.86 -2.03
CA THR A 403 8.09 20.98 -2.29
C THR A 403 6.68 20.46 -2.52
N VAL A 404 5.75 20.78 -1.62
CA VAL A 404 4.35 20.29 -1.69
C VAL A 404 3.42 21.45 -2.05
N TYR A 405 2.90 21.42 -3.27
CA TYR A 405 1.83 22.31 -3.73
C TYR A 405 0.47 21.71 -3.40
N LYS A 406 -0.46 22.56 -2.96
CA LYS A 406 -1.82 22.19 -2.56
C LYS A 406 -2.83 23.08 -3.28
N ALA A 407 -3.82 22.48 -3.91
CA ALA A 407 -4.97 23.17 -4.47
C ALA A 407 -6.24 22.59 -3.84
N TYR A 408 -6.84 23.32 -2.91
CA TYR A 408 -8.00 22.85 -2.16
C TYR A 408 -9.22 23.72 -2.45
N GLU A 409 -10.34 23.06 -2.70
CA GLU A 409 -11.65 23.67 -2.72
C GLU A 409 -12.15 23.84 -1.29
N GLU A 410 -11.80 24.97 -0.68
CA GLU A 410 -12.44 25.42 0.55
C GLU A 410 -13.42 26.56 0.22
N ALA A 411 -14.48 26.71 1.02
CA ALA A 411 -15.37 27.88 0.93
C ALA A 411 -14.65 29.23 1.19
N LYS A 412 -13.35 29.23 1.53
CA LYS A 412 -12.54 30.40 1.89
C LYS A 412 -11.09 30.41 1.35
N SER A 413 -10.63 29.41 0.58
CA SER A 413 -9.28 29.46 0.02
C SER A 413 -9.24 30.39 -1.20
N SER A 414 -8.28 31.32 -1.20
CA SER A 414 -7.98 32.22 -2.33
C SER A 414 -6.96 31.64 -3.31
N ASP A 415 -6.47 30.43 -3.06
CA ASP A 415 -5.37 29.82 -3.81
C ASP A 415 -5.89 28.80 -4.82
N GLY A 416 -6.15 29.30 -6.04
CA GLY A 416 -5.97 28.61 -7.32
C GLY A 416 -6.76 27.33 -7.62
N PHE A 417 -8.04 27.45 -8.01
CA PHE A 417 -8.83 26.38 -8.67
C PHE A 417 -8.23 25.84 -9.99
N THR A 418 -7.21 26.51 -10.54
CA THR A 418 -6.64 26.23 -11.87
C THR A 418 -5.11 26.17 -11.89
N THR A 419 -4.43 26.39 -10.74
CA THR A 419 -2.97 26.53 -10.71
C THR A 419 -2.22 25.20 -10.77
N HIS A 420 -2.92 24.09 -10.49
CA HIS A 420 -2.31 22.76 -10.49
C HIS A 420 -1.80 22.34 -11.87
N ILE A 421 -2.45 22.79 -12.96
CA ILE A 421 -2.01 22.46 -14.33
C ILE A 421 -0.64 23.05 -14.62
N ASP A 422 -0.39 24.31 -14.22
CA ASP A 422 0.90 24.96 -14.42
C ASP A 422 1.99 24.27 -13.60
N VAL A 423 1.70 23.89 -12.35
CA VAL A 423 2.63 23.13 -11.50
C VAL A 423 2.96 21.77 -12.11
N ILE A 424 1.96 21.05 -12.64
CA ILE A 424 2.18 19.77 -13.31
C ILE A 424 3.02 19.97 -14.58
N ASN A 425 2.74 21.01 -15.37
CA ASN A 425 3.50 21.35 -16.59
C ASN A 425 4.96 21.71 -16.30
N ASP A 426 5.25 22.36 -15.17
CA ASP A 426 6.60 22.64 -14.71
C ASP A 426 7.35 21.37 -14.21
N GLY A 427 6.60 20.29 -13.98
CA GLY A 427 7.10 18.97 -13.59
C GLY A 427 6.81 18.64 -12.12
N THR A 428 6.29 17.43 -11.89
CA THR A 428 5.96 16.90 -10.56
C THR A 428 6.24 15.42 -10.49
N ASN A 429 6.79 14.94 -9.39
CA ASN A 429 7.05 13.53 -9.18
C ASN A 429 5.87 12.78 -8.55
N TRP A 430 5.06 13.45 -7.73
CA TRP A 430 3.92 12.84 -7.05
C TRP A 430 2.67 13.71 -7.17
N VAL A 431 1.61 13.19 -7.77
CA VAL A 431 0.37 13.94 -8.00
C VAL A 431 -0.81 13.17 -7.44
N HIS A 432 -1.59 13.81 -6.59
CA HIS A 432 -2.80 13.24 -6.01
C HIS A 432 -4.04 14.05 -6.36
N TYR A 433 -5.12 13.34 -6.65
CA TYR A 433 -6.42 13.92 -6.93
C TYR A 433 -7.49 13.32 -5.99
N ALA A 434 -8.01 14.17 -5.10
CA ALA A 434 -9.18 13.88 -4.29
C ALA A 434 -10.39 14.64 -4.83
N GLY A 435 -11.11 14.04 -5.78
CA GLY A 435 -12.20 14.69 -6.50
C GLY A 435 -13.36 13.77 -6.84
N HIS A 436 -14.44 14.36 -7.37
CA HIS A 436 -15.48 13.60 -8.06
C HIS A 436 -14.92 13.00 -9.35
N GLY A 437 -15.52 11.94 -9.87
CA GLY A 437 -14.98 11.26 -11.05
C GLY A 437 -16.02 10.75 -12.02
N SER A 438 -15.56 10.57 -13.26
CA SER A 438 -16.21 9.81 -14.32
C SER A 438 -15.14 9.19 -15.20
N THR A 439 -15.55 8.39 -16.19
CA THR A 439 -14.63 7.84 -17.20
C THR A 439 -13.76 8.91 -17.89
N THR A 440 -14.28 10.13 -18.07
CA THR A 440 -13.58 11.20 -18.81
C THR A 440 -12.77 12.17 -17.95
N GLY A 441 -12.68 11.93 -16.63
CA GLY A 441 -11.88 12.80 -15.76
C GLY A 441 -12.26 12.83 -14.30
N ILE A 442 -11.50 13.66 -13.60
CA ILE A 442 -11.60 13.99 -12.19
C ILE A 442 -12.00 15.47 -12.08
N TYR A 443 -12.89 15.78 -11.13
CA TYR A 443 -13.57 17.06 -11.04
C TYR A 443 -13.57 17.65 -9.63
N TRP A 444 -13.46 18.98 -9.60
CA TRP A 444 -13.88 19.82 -8.48
C TRP A 444 -15.42 19.81 -8.36
N GLN A 445 -15.94 20.20 -7.20
CA GLN A 445 -17.37 20.46 -7.03
C GLN A 445 -17.79 21.81 -7.64
N GLY A 446 -16.91 22.81 -7.52
CA GLY A 446 -17.09 24.18 -7.99
C GLY A 446 -16.73 24.39 -9.46
N TYR A 447 -16.88 25.63 -9.94
CA TYR A 447 -16.55 26.02 -11.32
C TYR A 447 -15.28 26.89 -11.37
N PRO A 448 -14.33 26.64 -12.30
CA PRO A 448 -14.32 25.56 -13.29
C PRO A 448 -14.17 24.18 -12.64
N SER A 449 -14.91 23.19 -13.13
CA SER A 449 -14.98 21.87 -12.48
C SER A 449 -13.88 20.91 -12.91
N SER A 450 -13.19 21.16 -14.01
CA SER A 450 -12.15 20.25 -14.50
C SER A 450 -10.92 20.29 -13.60
N MET A 451 -10.62 19.16 -12.94
CA MET A 451 -9.39 18.96 -12.18
C MET A 451 -8.36 18.24 -13.06
N MET A 452 -8.66 17.03 -13.51
CA MET A 452 -7.83 16.31 -14.47
C MET A 452 -8.75 15.52 -15.39
N THR A 453 -9.07 16.08 -16.56
CA THR A 453 -9.91 15.43 -17.57
C THR A 453 -9.04 14.89 -18.70
N ASN A 454 -9.60 14.02 -19.56
CA ASN A 454 -8.88 13.55 -20.75
C ASN A 454 -8.31 14.73 -21.57
N SER A 455 -9.08 15.80 -21.74
CA SER A 455 -8.63 17.00 -22.47
C SER A 455 -7.47 17.73 -21.78
N ILE A 456 -7.43 17.76 -20.44
CA ILE A 456 -6.30 18.34 -19.71
C ILE A 456 -5.09 17.41 -19.83
N ALA A 457 -5.27 16.10 -19.59
CA ALA A 457 -4.22 15.09 -19.66
C ALA A 457 -3.52 15.08 -21.02
N SER A 458 -4.27 15.10 -22.13
CA SER A 458 -3.73 15.17 -23.49
C SER A 458 -3.09 16.52 -23.85
N ALA A 459 -3.34 17.58 -23.06
CA ALA A 459 -2.80 18.91 -23.27
C ALA A 459 -1.59 19.24 -22.38
N LEU A 460 -1.21 18.34 -21.46
CA LEU A 460 -0.02 18.52 -20.62
C LEU A 460 1.25 18.60 -21.48
N THR A 461 2.22 19.36 -20.99
CA THR A 461 3.47 19.72 -21.68
C THR A 461 4.72 19.49 -20.82
N ASN A 462 4.60 18.71 -19.74
CA ASN A 462 5.67 18.41 -18.79
C ASN A 462 6.78 17.49 -19.35
N GLY A 463 6.66 17.02 -20.59
CA GLY A 463 7.64 16.15 -21.23
C GLY A 463 8.03 14.96 -20.34
N SER A 464 9.33 14.73 -20.20
CA SER A 464 9.89 13.64 -19.39
C SER A 464 9.94 13.93 -17.88
N MET A 465 9.36 15.05 -17.42
CA MET A 465 9.13 15.35 -16.00
C MET A 465 7.76 14.82 -15.54
N ALA A 466 7.43 13.61 -16.00
CA ALA A 466 6.14 12.94 -15.82
C ALA A 466 6.22 11.96 -14.64
N GLY A 467 5.71 12.36 -13.48
CA GLY A 467 5.74 11.56 -12.27
C GLY A 467 4.64 10.51 -12.14
N VAL A 468 4.35 10.17 -10.89
CA VAL A 468 3.32 9.21 -10.46
C VAL A 468 2.02 9.96 -10.15
N HIS A 469 0.90 9.49 -10.69
CA HIS A 469 -0.43 10.04 -10.48
C HIS A 469 -1.33 9.02 -9.78
N HIS A 470 -2.06 9.40 -8.74
CA HIS A 470 -3.06 8.54 -8.09
C HIS A 470 -4.28 9.33 -7.62
N SER A 471 -5.41 8.65 -7.47
CA SER A 471 -6.71 9.29 -7.24
C SER A 471 -7.65 8.39 -6.46
N ILE A 472 -8.56 9.02 -5.71
CA ILE A 472 -9.71 8.36 -5.07
C ILE A 472 -10.99 8.44 -5.92
N ALA A 473 -10.97 9.18 -7.03
CA ALA A 473 -12.17 9.56 -7.76
C ALA A 473 -12.83 8.37 -8.47
N CYS A 474 -14.14 8.45 -8.72
CA CYS A 474 -14.88 7.39 -9.41
C CYS A 474 -14.50 7.28 -10.90
N MET A 475 -14.12 6.09 -11.37
CA MET A 475 -13.96 5.70 -12.77
C MET A 475 -12.90 6.41 -13.65
N PRO A 476 -11.91 7.20 -13.16
CA PRO A 476 -10.93 7.80 -14.07
C PRO A 476 -9.99 6.76 -14.71
N GLY A 477 -9.98 5.52 -14.21
CA GLY A 477 -9.26 4.38 -14.76
C GLY A 477 -10.15 3.34 -15.42
N ALA A 478 -11.41 3.64 -15.77
CA ALA A 478 -12.36 2.69 -16.35
C ALA A 478 -12.04 2.34 -17.82
N PHE A 479 -10.87 1.74 -18.06
CA PHE A 479 -10.32 1.41 -19.39
C PHE A 479 -11.17 0.42 -20.20
N HIS A 480 -12.18 -0.20 -19.58
CA HIS A 480 -13.12 -1.08 -20.28
C HIS A 480 -14.25 -0.34 -21.01
N SER A 481 -14.39 0.97 -20.75
CA SER A 481 -15.53 1.80 -21.18
C SER A 481 -15.15 2.86 -22.23
N GLY A 482 -14.07 2.63 -22.98
CA GLY A 482 -13.45 3.60 -23.91
C GLY A 482 -12.34 4.41 -23.24
N GLU A 483 -11.78 5.40 -23.96
CA GLU A 483 -10.61 6.16 -23.49
C GLU A 483 -10.88 6.86 -22.15
N CYS A 484 -10.24 6.35 -21.10
CA CYS A 484 -10.34 6.88 -19.75
C CYS A 484 -9.24 7.92 -19.46
N CYS A 485 -9.35 8.61 -18.32
CA CYS A 485 -8.37 9.62 -17.94
C CYS A 485 -6.96 9.03 -17.68
N ALA A 486 -6.87 7.78 -17.22
CA ALA A 486 -5.59 7.09 -17.05
C ALA A 486 -4.90 6.87 -18.42
N GLU A 487 -5.64 6.42 -19.43
CA GLU A 487 -5.14 6.27 -20.80
C GLU A 487 -4.65 7.62 -21.36
N ALA A 488 -5.46 8.67 -21.24
CA ALA A 488 -5.09 10.00 -21.73
C ALA A 488 -3.79 10.54 -21.09
N LEU A 489 -3.51 10.21 -19.82
CA LEU A 489 -2.25 10.55 -19.14
C LEU A 489 -1.07 9.72 -19.67
N LEU A 490 -1.26 8.43 -19.91
CA LEU A 490 -0.21 7.53 -20.39
C LEU A 490 0.11 7.75 -21.87
N HIS A 491 -0.88 8.14 -22.68
CA HIS A 491 -0.77 8.26 -24.13
C HIS A 491 -0.26 9.62 -24.61
N ASN A 492 -0.07 10.60 -23.73
CA ASN A 492 0.36 11.95 -24.14
C ASN A 492 1.87 12.00 -24.48
N PRO A 493 2.28 12.19 -25.74
CA PRO A 493 3.70 12.24 -26.11
C PRO A 493 4.42 13.53 -25.67
N ALA A 494 3.67 14.59 -25.30
CA ALA A 494 4.23 15.86 -24.84
C ALA A 494 4.36 15.94 -23.30
N GLY A 495 3.97 14.90 -22.56
CA GLY A 495 3.94 14.91 -21.11
C GLY A 495 3.15 13.75 -20.51
N GLY A 496 2.35 14.04 -19.49
CA GLY A 496 1.48 13.07 -18.84
C GLY A 496 2.09 12.48 -17.57
N ALA A 497 2.02 11.16 -17.43
CA ALA A 497 2.47 10.42 -16.25
C ALA A 497 3.28 9.17 -16.63
N SER A 498 4.25 8.79 -15.78
CA SER A 498 4.99 7.51 -15.92
C SER A 498 4.28 6.35 -15.20
N SER A 499 3.38 6.66 -14.26
CA SER A 499 2.59 5.68 -13.53
C SER A 499 1.25 6.30 -13.13
N VAL A 500 0.16 5.56 -13.30
CA VAL A 500 -1.19 6.01 -12.92
C VAL A 500 -1.88 4.95 -12.06
N MET A 501 -2.43 5.33 -10.91
CA MET A 501 -3.17 4.43 -10.01
C MET A 501 -4.57 4.97 -9.70
N PHE A 502 -5.55 4.53 -10.49
CA PHE A 502 -6.90 5.09 -10.56
C PHE A 502 -7.96 3.99 -10.44
N ASN A 503 -9.15 4.36 -9.94
CA ASN A 503 -10.28 3.44 -9.83
C ASN A 503 -10.88 3.13 -11.19
N THR A 504 -11.16 1.84 -11.45
CA THR A 504 -11.99 1.39 -12.60
C THR A 504 -13.48 1.59 -12.35
N SER A 505 -13.89 1.71 -11.08
CA SER A 505 -15.28 1.96 -10.67
C SER A 505 -15.37 3.05 -9.60
N TYR A 506 -16.35 3.00 -8.69
CA TYR A 506 -16.57 4.04 -7.69
C TYR A 506 -15.54 4.02 -6.56
N GLY A 507 -14.90 5.17 -6.30
CA GLY A 507 -14.28 5.43 -5.01
C GLY A 507 -15.30 5.78 -3.92
N TRP A 508 -15.00 5.44 -2.67
CA TRP A 508 -15.94 5.46 -1.55
C TRP A 508 -15.48 6.29 -0.35
N GLU A 509 -16.45 6.95 0.27
CA GLU A 509 -16.26 7.75 1.49
C GLU A 509 -16.09 6.88 2.75
N GLY A 510 -15.71 7.53 3.85
CA GLY A 510 -15.66 6.93 5.18
C GLY A 510 -16.91 7.20 6.01
N ASN A 511 -16.78 7.04 7.33
CA ASN A 511 -17.87 7.33 8.27
C ASN A 511 -17.92 8.82 8.64
N ILE A 512 -17.88 9.74 7.65
CA ILE A 512 -17.68 11.22 7.78
C ILE A 512 -17.92 11.77 9.20
N PRO A 513 -16.92 12.45 9.79
CA PRO A 513 -15.82 13.13 9.10
C PRO A 513 -14.54 12.29 8.94
N GLU A 514 -14.53 11.00 9.24
CA GLU A 514 -13.38 10.10 9.04
C GLU A 514 -13.18 9.76 7.56
N MET A 515 -11.92 9.56 7.17
CA MET A 515 -11.54 9.18 5.80
C MET A 515 -12.05 7.77 5.45
N GLY A 516 -12.37 7.59 4.18
CA GLY A 516 -12.83 6.33 3.59
C GLY A 516 -11.71 5.42 3.10
N VAL A 517 -12.12 4.29 2.52
CA VAL A 517 -11.21 3.24 2.05
C VAL A 517 -10.29 3.75 0.95
N SER A 518 -10.84 4.41 -0.08
CA SER A 518 -10.06 4.95 -1.20
C SER A 518 -9.03 5.98 -0.74
N GLU A 519 -9.38 6.80 0.25
CA GLU A 519 -8.45 7.79 0.83
C GLU A 519 -7.31 7.11 1.60
N TRP A 520 -7.62 6.12 2.44
CA TRP A 520 -6.60 5.39 3.19
C TRP A 520 -5.64 4.60 2.31
N MET A 521 -6.11 4.00 1.21
CA MET A 521 -5.22 3.31 0.26
C MET A 521 -4.19 4.28 -0.37
N CYS A 522 -4.61 5.50 -0.73
CA CYS A 522 -3.69 6.51 -1.26
C CYS A 522 -2.69 7.03 -0.20
N VAL A 523 -3.12 7.13 1.07
CA VAL A 523 -2.24 7.46 2.20
C VAL A 523 -1.22 6.35 2.42
N TYR A 524 -1.66 5.10 2.47
CA TYR A 524 -0.78 3.94 2.65
C TYR A 524 0.21 3.81 1.50
N LEU A 525 -0.19 4.00 0.25
CA LEU A 525 0.74 4.03 -0.88
C LEU A 525 1.88 5.04 -0.65
N THR A 526 1.55 6.26 -0.19
CA THR A 526 2.57 7.29 0.07
C THR A 526 3.47 6.90 1.24
N GLU A 527 2.89 6.35 2.31
CA GLU A 527 3.62 5.87 3.48
C GLU A 527 4.57 4.71 3.13
N GLU A 528 4.10 3.72 2.36
CA GLU A 528 4.90 2.59 1.88
C GLU A 528 6.14 3.09 1.12
N VAL A 529 5.95 3.98 0.16
CA VAL A 529 7.03 4.50 -0.69
C VAL A 529 8.04 5.34 0.10
N PHE A 530 7.58 6.28 0.93
CA PHE A 530 8.43 7.34 1.48
C PHE A 530 8.77 7.19 2.96
N GLN A 531 8.03 6.40 3.73
CA GLN A 531 8.28 6.19 5.16
C GLN A 531 8.76 4.77 5.47
N LEU A 532 8.25 3.77 4.76
CA LEU A 532 8.50 2.36 5.05
C LEU A 532 9.53 1.72 4.11
N GLY A 533 10.04 2.47 3.13
CA GLY A 533 11.14 2.05 2.26
C GLY A 533 10.73 1.03 1.19
N ASN A 534 9.44 0.88 0.93
CA ASN A 534 8.91 0.07 -0.16
C ASN A 534 8.98 0.85 -1.48
N THR A 535 10.20 0.97 -2.02
CA THR A 535 10.49 1.91 -3.11
C THR A 535 9.97 1.46 -4.47
N MET A 536 9.64 0.19 -4.64
CA MET A 536 9.10 -0.38 -5.88
C MET A 536 7.60 -0.10 -5.94
N ILE A 537 7.15 0.65 -6.95
CA ILE A 537 5.78 1.18 -6.93
C ILE A 537 4.70 0.09 -6.96
N GLY A 538 4.92 -1.02 -7.66
CA GLY A 538 3.96 -2.12 -7.72
C GLY A 538 3.81 -2.84 -6.38
N GLN A 539 4.92 -3.01 -5.66
CA GLN A 539 4.91 -3.59 -4.32
C GLN A 539 4.26 -2.66 -3.30
N ALA A 540 4.57 -1.35 -3.34
CA ALA A 540 3.93 -0.35 -2.48
C ALA A 540 2.42 -0.29 -2.71
N PHE A 541 1.99 -0.36 -3.96
CA PHE A 541 0.58 -0.40 -4.34
C PHE A 541 -0.12 -1.66 -3.82
N ALA A 542 0.49 -2.84 -4.01
CA ALA A 542 -0.02 -4.09 -3.48
C ALA A 542 -0.17 -4.02 -1.94
N THR A 543 0.89 -3.62 -1.24
CA THR A 543 0.88 -3.51 0.24
C THR A 543 -0.16 -2.50 0.74
N ALA A 544 -0.38 -1.40 0.04
CA ALA A 544 -1.42 -0.43 0.39
C ALA A 544 -2.83 -1.04 0.36
N LYS A 545 -3.10 -1.99 -0.55
CA LYS A 545 -4.36 -2.74 -0.64
C LYS A 545 -4.42 -3.85 0.42
N ASP A 546 -3.35 -4.61 0.60
CA ASP A 546 -3.26 -5.69 1.61
C ASP A 546 -3.60 -5.18 3.02
N ARG A 547 -3.14 -3.98 3.36
CA ARG A 547 -3.42 -3.32 4.64
C ARG A 547 -4.91 -3.01 4.88
N ARG A 548 -5.76 -3.12 3.86
CA ARG A 548 -7.22 -2.97 3.95
C ARG A 548 -7.96 -4.30 4.10
N VAL A 549 -7.38 -5.42 3.68
CA VAL A 549 -8.00 -6.77 3.79
C VAL A 549 -8.51 -7.06 5.21
N PRO A 550 -7.77 -6.77 6.31
CA PRO A 550 -8.25 -6.99 7.68
C PRO A 550 -9.51 -6.21 8.09
N LEU A 551 -9.88 -5.17 7.34
CA LEU A 551 -11.03 -4.31 7.62
C LEU A 551 -12.29 -4.79 6.90
N TRP A 552 -12.16 -5.72 5.96
CA TRP A 552 -13.27 -6.33 5.25
C TRP A 552 -14.19 -7.09 6.22
N SER A 553 -15.51 -6.91 6.06
CA SER A 553 -16.52 -7.53 6.93
C SER A 553 -16.89 -8.97 6.54
N GLY A 554 -16.38 -9.47 5.41
CA GLY A 554 -16.65 -10.83 4.90
C GLY A 554 -17.86 -10.92 3.97
N GLY A 555 -18.47 -9.78 3.62
CA GLY A 555 -19.58 -9.67 2.67
C GLY A 555 -19.33 -8.60 1.64
N PHE A 556 -20.31 -8.27 0.81
CA PHE A 556 -20.21 -7.08 -0.02
C PHE A 556 -20.18 -5.82 0.86
N ASP A 557 -19.07 -5.09 0.82
CA ASP A 557 -18.90 -3.82 1.49
C ASP A 557 -17.93 -2.92 0.72
N ARG A 558 -17.68 -1.72 1.26
CA ARG A 558 -16.77 -0.73 0.67
C ARG A 558 -15.30 -1.16 0.66
N GLU A 559 -14.86 -2.05 1.56
CA GLU A 559 -13.48 -2.54 1.58
C GLU A 559 -13.25 -3.48 0.40
N LEU A 560 -14.09 -4.52 0.25
CA LEU A 560 -14.01 -5.45 -0.89
C LEU A 560 -14.12 -4.70 -2.21
N TYR A 561 -15.07 -3.76 -2.30
CA TYR A 561 -15.27 -2.93 -3.48
C TYR A 561 -13.99 -2.18 -3.89
N CYS A 562 -13.40 -1.44 -2.95
CA CYS A 562 -12.21 -0.62 -3.22
C CYS A 562 -10.94 -1.45 -3.45
N ILE A 563 -10.82 -2.59 -2.76
CA ILE A 563 -9.71 -3.53 -2.98
C ILE A 563 -9.77 -4.09 -4.41
N HIS A 564 -10.95 -4.35 -4.95
CA HIS A 564 -11.08 -4.80 -6.34
C HIS A 564 -10.87 -3.67 -7.37
N ASP A 565 -11.45 -2.48 -7.14
CA ASP A 565 -11.55 -1.47 -8.20
C ASP A 565 -10.31 -0.58 -8.39
N TRP A 566 -9.41 -0.49 -7.42
CA TRP A 566 -8.21 0.34 -7.53
C TRP A 566 -7.12 -0.41 -8.29
N HIS A 567 -6.69 0.16 -9.42
CA HIS A 567 -5.79 -0.47 -10.39
C HIS A 567 -4.47 0.29 -10.55
N ALA A 568 -3.43 -0.47 -10.88
CA ALA A 568 -2.09 0.06 -11.16
C ALA A 568 -1.77 -0.01 -12.66
N PHE A 569 -1.73 1.16 -13.30
CA PHE A 569 -1.35 1.32 -14.70
C PHE A 569 0.10 1.80 -14.78
N HIS A 570 1.03 0.88 -14.57
CA HIS A 570 2.47 1.13 -14.53
C HIS A 570 3.31 -0.12 -14.79
N ASP A 571 4.62 0.05 -14.88
CA ASP A 571 5.57 -1.04 -14.66
C ASP A 571 5.68 -1.32 -13.15
N PRO A 572 5.29 -2.51 -12.66
CA PRO A 572 5.30 -2.82 -11.23
C PRO A 572 6.72 -2.85 -10.64
N ALA A 573 7.74 -3.06 -11.47
CA ALA A 573 9.14 -3.06 -11.10
C ALA A 573 9.79 -1.67 -11.21
N MET A 574 9.00 -0.59 -11.25
CA MET A 574 9.51 0.78 -11.30
C MET A 574 9.81 1.35 -9.90
N PRO A 575 11.07 1.55 -9.50
CA PRO A 575 11.39 2.39 -8.35
C PRO A 575 10.93 3.84 -8.52
N VAL A 576 10.34 4.40 -7.47
CA VAL A 576 9.90 5.81 -7.42
C VAL A 576 11.11 6.73 -7.21
N LEU A 577 11.21 7.83 -7.96
CA LEU A 577 12.26 8.82 -7.71
C LEU A 577 12.09 9.47 -6.33
N GLY A 578 13.20 9.79 -5.66
CA GLY A 578 13.15 10.47 -4.36
C GLY A 578 12.60 9.63 -3.21
N SER A 579 12.37 8.33 -3.41
CA SER A 579 11.96 7.39 -2.35
C SER A 579 13.14 6.78 -1.59
N SER A 580 14.39 7.05 -2.01
CA SER A 580 15.56 6.58 -1.28
C SER A 580 15.77 7.43 -0.02
N THR A 581 15.98 6.76 1.12
CA THR A 581 16.29 7.40 2.41
C THR A 581 17.68 8.05 2.45
N GLY A 582 18.42 8.00 1.33
CA GLY A 582 19.86 8.27 1.28
C GLY A 582 20.72 7.20 1.97
N ILE A 583 20.14 6.11 2.47
CA ILE A 583 20.85 4.97 3.08
C ILE A 583 20.39 3.69 2.38
N ALA A 584 20.98 3.40 1.22
CA ALA A 584 20.91 2.05 0.65
C ALA A 584 22.15 1.26 1.13
N ASP A 585 21.92 0.06 1.65
CA ASP A 585 22.93 -1.00 1.63
C ASP A 585 23.25 -1.22 0.14
N SER A 586 24.43 -0.82 -0.30
CA SER A 586 24.88 -1.24 -1.62
C SER A 586 25.14 -2.75 -1.52
N PRO A 587 24.48 -3.60 -2.34
CA PRO A 587 24.95 -4.97 -2.48
C PRO A 587 26.42 -4.92 -2.85
N SER A 588 27.19 -5.87 -2.32
CA SER A 588 28.64 -5.97 -2.40
C SER A 588 29.22 -6.18 -3.82
N SER A 589 28.59 -5.66 -4.87
CA SER A 589 29.20 -5.45 -6.17
C SER A 589 29.85 -4.07 -6.19
N VAL A 590 31.17 -4.06 -6.03
CA VAL A 590 32.01 -2.90 -6.37
C VAL A 590 31.69 -2.50 -7.80
N ALA A 591 30.85 -1.47 -7.99
CA ALA A 591 30.67 -0.83 -9.28
C ALA A 591 32.02 -0.24 -9.69
N ILE A 592 32.65 -0.84 -10.69
CA ILE A 592 33.90 -0.36 -11.26
C ILE A 592 33.62 1.04 -11.85
N GLY A 593 34.05 2.10 -11.14
CA GLY A 593 33.91 3.49 -11.59
C GLY A 593 33.13 4.43 -10.67
N ALA A 594 32.68 4.01 -9.48
CA ALA A 594 31.96 4.87 -8.54
C ALA A 594 32.81 6.11 -8.11
N PRO A 595 32.23 7.33 -8.00
CA PRO A 595 32.94 8.55 -7.61
C PRO A 595 33.53 8.53 -6.19
N VAL A 596 32.86 7.78 -5.29
CA VAL A 596 33.21 7.58 -3.89
C VAL A 596 32.92 6.13 -3.50
N THR A 597 33.80 5.52 -2.71
CA THR A 597 33.58 4.20 -2.10
C THR A 597 34.01 4.20 -0.64
N ILE A 598 33.39 3.35 0.19
CA ILE A 598 33.78 3.12 1.59
C ILE A 598 34.01 1.63 1.83
N GLY A 599 35.26 1.29 2.16
CA GLY A 599 35.71 -0.05 2.46
C GLY A 599 35.23 -0.55 3.83
N PRO A 600 35.31 -1.86 4.06
CA PRO A 600 34.77 -2.49 5.25
C PRO A 600 35.39 -1.91 6.53
N PRO A 601 34.59 -1.78 7.61
CA PRO A 601 35.03 -1.23 8.89
C PRO A 601 36.02 -2.17 9.58
N VAL A 602 37.12 -1.61 10.10
CA VAL A 602 38.14 -2.35 10.83
C VAL A 602 38.54 -1.61 12.12
N PRO A 603 38.45 -2.24 13.31
CA PRO A 603 37.85 -3.55 13.57
C PRO A 603 36.31 -3.53 13.49
N ASN A 604 35.69 -4.67 13.16
CA ASN A 604 34.25 -4.90 13.26
C ASN A 604 33.98 -6.33 13.77
N PRO A 605 33.48 -6.54 15.01
CA PRO A 605 32.99 -5.52 15.93
C PRO A 605 34.06 -4.54 16.41
N SER A 606 33.67 -3.30 16.58
CA SER A 606 34.50 -2.17 16.99
C SER A 606 34.40 -1.94 18.50
N CYS A 607 35.53 -1.67 19.15
CA CYS A 607 35.61 -1.35 20.57
C CYS A 607 36.50 -0.12 20.74
N GLY A 608 35.91 1.02 21.11
CA GLY A 608 36.58 2.30 21.27
C GLY A 608 36.97 3.02 19.96
N SER A 609 37.23 2.31 18.87
CA SER A 609 37.58 2.91 17.59
C SER A 609 37.20 2.05 16.40
N VAL A 610 37.00 2.69 15.24
CA VAL A 610 36.74 2.06 13.95
C VAL A 610 37.44 2.85 12.84
N SER A 611 37.90 2.18 11.79
CA SER A 611 38.48 2.81 10.60
C SER A 611 37.82 2.32 9.32
N PHE A 612 37.73 3.19 8.33
CA PHE A 612 37.17 2.93 7.00
C PHE A 612 38.18 3.34 5.93
N GLN A 613 38.32 2.55 4.87
CA GLN A 613 39.12 2.93 3.70
C GLN A 613 38.23 3.67 2.71
N VAL A 614 38.51 4.94 2.40
CA VAL A 614 37.68 5.73 1.49
C VAL A 614 38.38 5.90 0.15
N GLY A 615 37.73 5.46 -0.93
CA GLY A 615 38.17 5.67 -2.30
C GLY A 615 37.51 6.92 -2.91
N LEU A 616 38.27 7.71 -3.67
CA LEU A 616 37.79 8.90 -4.40
C LEU A 616 38.39 8.93 -5.80
N SER A 617 37.59 9.25 -6.82
CA SER A 617 38.07 9.33 -8.20
C SER A 617 38.17 10.76 -8.77
N SER A 618 37.38 11.73 -8.28
CA SER A 618 37.48 13.14 -8.76
C SER A 618 36.80 14.23 -7.91
N ALA A 619 36.21 13.92 -6.75
CA ALA A 619 35.50 14.90 -5.93
C ALA A 619 35.74 14.70 -4.42
N ASP A 620 35.60 15.78 -3.64
CA ASP A 620 35.59 15.73 -2.17
C ASP A 620 34.45 14.85 -1.67
N ALA A 621 34.61 14.18 -0.52
CA ALA A 621 33.56 13.39 0.11
C ALA A 621 33.35 13.75 1.57
N ARG A 622 32.13 13.50 2.04
CA ARG A 622 31.76 13.61 3.45
C ARG A 622 31.35 12.25 3.97
N ILE A 623 31.99 11.83 5.04
CA ILE A 623 31.70 10.59 5.74
C ILE A 623 30.80 10.94 6.92
N ARG A 624 29.71 10.22 7.11
CA ARG A 624 28.78 10.39 8.22
C ARG A 624 28.50 9.03 8.85
N VAL A 625 28.37 8.98 10.16
CA VAL A 625 27.92 7.77 10.86
C VAL A 625 26.58 8.03 11.50
N TYR A 626 25.67 7.08 11.33
CA TYR A 626 24.32 7.09 11.86
C TYR A 626 24.12 5.92 12.81
N ASP A 627 23.32 6.12 13.86
CA ASP A 627 22.77 5.01 14.64
C ASP A 627 21.53 4.40 13.94
N ILE A 628 21.02 3.28 14.46
CA ILE A 628 19.86 2.57 13.89
C ILE A 628 18.58 3.41 13.80
N SER A 629 18.49 4.54 14.51
CA SER A 629 17.35 5.45 14.44
C SER A 629 17.48 6.52 13.35
N GLY A 630 18.56 6.46 12.55
CA GLY A 630 18.87 7.45 11.53
C GLY A 630 19.50 8.74 12.10
N ARG A 631 19.82 8.80 13.40
CA ARG A 631 20.48 9.98 13.98
C ARG A 631 21.97 9.97 13.65
N MET A 632 22.45 11.06 13.07
CA MET A 632 23.87 11.27 12.81
C MET A 632 24.64 11.44 14.12
N VAL A 633 25.63 10.58 14.36
CA VAL A 633 26.48 10.58 15.57
C VAL A 633 27.91 11.04 15.30
N TRP A 634 28.32 11.09 14.04
CA TRP A 634 29.66 11.54 13.65
C TRP A 634 29.72 11.99 12.19
N ASP A 635 30.59 12.93 11.87
CA ASP A 635 30.88 13.31 10.49
C ASP A 635 32.34 13.76 10.28
N ARG A 636 32.84 13.60 9.05
CA ARG A 636 34.18 14.02 8.65
C ARG A 636 34.25 14.34 7.15
N PHE A 637 35.03 15.35 6.80
CA PHE A 637 35.30 15.73 5.41
C PHE A 637 36.64 15.18 4.94
N VAL A 638 36.71 14.74 3.68
CA VAL A 638 37.91 14.21 3.02
C VAL A 638 38.03 14.74 1.59
N GLN A 639 39.26 15.03 1.15
CA GLN A 639 39.55 15.60 -0.17
C GLN A 639 40.37 14.66 -1.07
N GLU A 640 40.86 13.56 -0.51
CA GLU A 640 41.65 12.56 -1.22
C GLU A 640 41.37 11.17 -0.63
N ALA A 641 41.63 10.12 -1.42
CA ALA A 641 41.48 8.75 -0.96
C ALA A 641 42.38 8.50 0.26
N CYS A 642 41.80 8.06 1.37
CA CYS A 642 42.49 7.95 2.65
C CYS A 642 41.87 6.88 3.56
N VAL A 643 42.56 6.57 4.66
CA VAL A 643 41.97 5.81 5.76
C VAL A 643 41.44 6.80 6.78
N VAL A 644 40.16 6.66 7.10
CA VAL A 644 39.48 7.50 8.07
C VAL A 644 39.25 6.71 9.34
N SER A 645 39.98 7.07 10.39
CA SER A 645 39.81 6.52 11.73
C SER A 645 38.96 7.44 12.60
N TRP A 646 38.04 6.84 13.34
CA TRP A 646 37.24 7.46 14.38
C TRP A 646 37.51 6.77 15.72
N ASP A 647 38.07 7.51 16.67
CA ASP A 647 38.16 7.11 18.07
C ASP A 647 37.00 7.74 18.85
N TYR A 648 36.08 6.89 19.30
CA TYR A 648 34.89 7.28 20.05
C TYR A 648 34.97 6.84 21.52
N GLY A 649 36.06 6.18 21.94
CA GLY A 649 36.21 5.68 23.31
C GLY A 649 34.94 4.98 23.84
N SER A 650 34.38 5.50 24.93
CA SER A 650 33.14 4.99 25.53
C SER A 650 31.88 5.81 25.22
N SER A 651 31.94 6.77 24.27
CA SER A 651 30.85 7.71 24.00
C SER A 651 29.69 7.10 23.21
N LEU A 652 29.91 6.00 22.50
CA LEU A 652 28.86 5.28 21.77
C LEU A 652 28.24 4.16 22.63
N ALA A 653 26.93 4.02 22.51
CA ALA A 653 26.23 2.86 23.06
C ALA A 653 26.55 1.61 22.20
N PRO A 654 26.61 0.40 22.79
CA PRO A 654 26.65 -0.83 22.01
C PRO A 654 25.46 -0.89 21.06
N GLY A 655 25.68 -1.28 19.82
CA GLY A 655 24.65 -1.27 18.79
C GLY A 655 25.21 -1.29 17.38
N VAL A 656 24.32 -1.34 16.40
CA VAL A 656 24.65 -1.28 14.98
C VAL A 656 24.71 0.18 14.55
N TYR A 657 25.71 0.52 13.73
CA TYR A 657 25.90 1.84 13.16
C TYR A 657 26.21 1.73 11.67
N PHE A 658 25.84 2.76 10.93
CA PHE A 658 26.02 2.84 9.48
C PHE A 658 26.97 3.98 9.16
N ALA A 659 28.10 3.69 8.55
CA ALA A 659 29.02 4.70 8.01
C ALA A 659 28.74 4.89 6.53
N MET A 660 28.50 6.12 6.11
CA MET A 660 28.16 6.49 4.74
C MET A 660 29.18 7.50 4.22
N ALA A 661 29.77 7.26 3.05
CA ALA A 661 30.58 8.22 2.33
C ALA A 661 29.79 8.77 1.15
N GLY A 662 29.59 10.10 1.09
CA GLY A 662 28.85 10.77 0.03
C GLY A 662 29.67 11.81 -0.74
N SER A 663 29.49 11.88 -2.05
CA SER A 663 30.12 12.86 -2.96
C SER A 663 29.23 13.13 -4.18
N GLY A 664 28.89 14.39 -4.42
CA GLY A 664 28.19 14.81 -5.66
C GLY A 664 26.87 14.09 -5.98
N GLY A 665 26.08 13.71 -4.96
CA GLY A 665 24.82 12.97 -5.12
C GLY A 665 24.95 11.44 -5.12
N PHE A 666 26.19 10.92 -5.10
CA PHE A 666 26.47 9.50 -4.93
C PHE A 666 26.81 9.19 -3.48
N SER A 667 26.43 8.02 -2.99
CA SER A 667 26.77 7.54 -1.65
C SER A 667 27.06 6.04 -1.64
N ASP A 668 28.05 5.64 -0.85
CA ASP A 668 28.34 4.25 -0.52
C ASP A 668 28.28 4.09 1.01
N SER A 669 27.87 2.92 1.50
CA SER A 669 27.64 2.71 2.93
C SER A 669 28.10 1.34 3.43
N VAL A 670 28.54 1.30 4.68
CA VAL A 670 28.93 0.08 5.38
C VAL A 670 28.38 0.08 6.80
N ARG A 671 27.99 -1.11 7.28
CA ARG A 671 27.54 -1.31 8.67
C ARG A 671 28.65 -1.81 9.57
N PHE A 672 28.67 -1.38 10.83
CA PHE A 672 29.55 -1.91 11.86
C PHE A 672 28.85 -2.04 13.21
N LEU A 673 29.29 -3.03 13.99
CA LEU A 673 28.82 -3.27 15.34
C LEU A 673 29.77 -2.60 16.34
N VAL A 674 29.22 -1.83 17.28
CA VAL A 674 29.95 -1.34 18.45
C VAL A 674 29.69 -2.28 19.62
N VAL A 675 30.77 -2.76 20.24
CA VAL A 675 30.74 -3.59 21.45
C VAL A 675 31.52 -2.91 22.58
N ARG A 676 31.17 -3.25 23.81
CA ARG A 676 31.86 -2.78 25.03
C ARG A 676 32.81 -3.82 25.57
#